data_AF-K5XZB7-F1
#
_entry.id   AF-K5XZB7-F1
#
_cell.length_a   1.000
_cell.length_b   1.000
_cell.length_c   1.000
_cell.angle_alpha   90.00
_cell.angle_beta   90.00
_cell.angle_gamma   90.00
#
_symmetry.space_group_name_H-M   'P 1'
#
loop_
_entity.id
_entity.type
_entity.pdbx_description
1 polymer ?
#
loop_
_entity_poly.entity_id
_entity_poly.type
_entity_poly.pdbx_seq_one_letter_code
_entity_poly.pdbx_strand_id
1 'polypeptide(L)'
;MDRLSRKFEYQGAAWYQREVVIPEEWKNKDIVLNLERCHWETTVFVDEQLVGMDERLSTPNIFHLTKYLTPGVHTLTLCVDNRLKYPMDQWNHGTTEYTQTNWNGIVGDISIQAKEKVHIRRVNVYPDIENKSVLAKVELSSLTTFQKGSLELHVREKGGKLVATHQIGIDSLVAQEGIEQTISLGKQIKLWDEFNPFLYEFETTLLVDGKQDTRTITFGMRNVEQGKHHVRLNGHDIHLRGVLDCAVFPLTGYPSTYVDDWKRIFSTIKEYGMNHVRFHSWCPPEAAFIAGDELGMYLQAELPMWIKDVGKYPARRDFFEKEMYAILDAYGNHPSFILMCNGNENEGDFAVLEDLVKKAQTYDNRRLYSASTARTHTASDQYYVSHVTSKGWITVYEGTPSTDWDRNKESDIDVPVIAHETGQRCMYPNFDEIRKYTGVLEARNFEVFRERLTKNGMLHQANDFFKATGAHTVLQYKEVNESLLRTRTSGGFQLLGLADFPGQGSAFVGILDAFWESKGLVSPEKFRESCAPTVLLARLQKRTFLSGEQLKVKMDIYHFGKDVLKKEKLNWSLIDEDGKIISKGTLDNKNIQPYTVDSLGTIDIDLDGITHACQLTLKAGMGGVKNEWNIWVYPQQTEKQTNFVYTRKWNEETLKMLENGNNVLLIPEKCEGRKTHFASHFWNPIMFNWNPMIVGTLINANHPVFTDFPTNEYADWQWWDILNHATAMDLTALNNITPIIQSIDSYETNQKLSIAFEAKVRKGKLFVLCVDPESDIDNRLATRQLITSVEKYVASDRFDPRDTLQSYEIEALFPTISISKKQKGSQTAIQQLLNK
;
A
#
# COMPACT_ATOMS: atom_id res chain seq x y z
N MET A 1 -19.46 7.20 -11.53
CA MET A 1 -18.08 7.72 -11.50
C MET A 1 -17.35 6.94 -10.43
N ASP A 2 -16.43 6.06 -10.83
CA ASP A 2 -15.74 5.09 -9.98
C ASP A 2 -14.23 5.36 -9.89
N ARG A 3 -13.72 6.40 -10.53
CA ARG A 3 -12.30 6.77 -10.53
C ARG A 3 -12.11 8.26 -10.77
N LEU A 4 -10.88 8.72 -10.61
CA LEU A 4 -10.43 9.98 -11.20
C LEU A 4 -10.63 9.92 -12.71
N SER A 5 -11.11 11.02 -13.31
CA SER A 5 -11.54 11.00 -14.70
C SER A 5 -10.92 12.13 -15.51
N ARG A 6 -10.50 11.82 -16.73
CA ARG A 6 -10.14 12.82 -17.74
C ARG A 6 -11.40 13.52 -18.23
N LYS A 7 -11.26 14.79 -18.61
CA LYS A 7 -12.35 15.52 -19.28
C LYS A 7 -12.68 14.95 -20.65
N PHE A 8 -11.66 14.49 -21.37
CA PHE A 8 -11.77 13.84 -22.69
C PHE A 8 -10.87 12.61 -22.72
N GLU A 9 -11.40 11.49 -23.21
CA GLU A 9 -10.65 10.25 -23.44
C GLU A 9 -10.38 10.12 -24.95
N TYR A 10 -9.15 9.75 -25.32
CA TYR A 10 -8.77 9.51 -26.71
C TYR A 10 -7.98 8.21 -26.85
N GLN A 11 -8.44 7.35 -27.76
CA GLN A 11 -7.77 6.12 -28.13
C GLN A 11 -7.63 6.05 -29.65
N GLY A 12 -6.40 5.91 -30.15
CA GLY A 12 -6.08 5.88 -31.57
C GLY A 12 -4.67 6.36 -31.87
N ALA A 13 -4.36 6.52 -33.15
CA ALA A 13 -3.10 7.08 -33.60
C ALA A 13 -3.04 8.60 -33.37
N ALA A 14 -1.91 9.12 -32.91
CA ALA A 14 -1.58 10.53 -32.89
C ALA A 14 -0.29 10.77 -33.69
N TRP A 15 -0.31 11.79 -34.55
CA TRP A 15 0.79 12.12 -35.44
C TRP A 15 1.48 13.40 -34.97
N TYR A 16 2.80 13.32 -34.82
CA TYR A 16 3.67 14.43 -34.44
C TYR A 16 4.67 14.64 -35.56
N GLN A 17 4.83 15.87 -36.04
CA GLN A 17 5.74 16.17 -37.14
C GLN A 17 6.55 17.42 -36.83
N ARG A 18 7.84 17.37 -37.14
CA ARG A 18 8.75 18.49 -36.94
C ARG A 18 9.87 18.46 -37.97
N GLU A 19 10.23 19.63 -38.49
CA GLU A 19 11.47 19.79 -39.25
C GLU A 19 12.68 19.80 -38.30
N VAL A 20 13.70 19.01 -38.67
CA VAL A 20 14.97 18.92 -37.98
C VAL A 20 16.09 19.31 -38.93
N VAL A 21 17.12 19.99 -38.39
CA VAL A 21 18.31 20.36 -39.16
C VAL A 21 19.45 19.48 -38.73
N ILE A 22 19.96 18.69 -39.67
CA ILE A 22 21.12 17.82 -39.47
C ILE A 22 22.35 18.59 -39.94
N PRO A 23 23.34 18.81 -39.07
CA PRO A 23 24.49 19.64 -39.42
C PRO A 23 25.53 18.87 -40.25
N GLU A 24 26.40 19.57 -40.98
CA GLU A 24 27.38 18.94 -41.89
C GLU A 24 28.36 18.03 -41.14
N GLU A 25 28.70 18.35 -39.89
CA GLU A 25 29.56 17.51 -39.06
C GLU A 25 28.98 16.13 -38.74
N TRP A 26 27.67 15.88 -38.94
CA TRP A 26 27.04 14.57 -38.74
C TRP A 26 27.18 13.66 -39.97
N LYS A 27 27.78 14.15 -41.05
CA LYS A 27 28.08 13.33 -42.22
C LYS A 27 28.89 12.09 -41.84
N ASN A 28 28.46 10.94 -42.34
CA ASN A 28 29.05 9.62 -42.06
C ASN A 28 29.02 9.20 -40.58
N LYS A 29 28.19 9.81 -39.73
CA LYS A 29 27.93 9.34 -38.36
C LYS A 29 26.77 8.35 -38.30
N ASP A 30 26.64 7.64 -37.20
CA ASP A 30 25.44 6.88 -36.87
C ASP A 30 24.47 7.76 -36.12
N ILE A 31 23.28 7.99 -36.69
CA ILE A 31 22.25 8.87 -36.14
C ILE A 31 21.17 8.01 -35.50
N VAL A 32 20.86 8.29 -34.24
CA VAL A 32 19.89 7.53 -33.43
C VAL A 32 18.87 8.50 -32.83
N LEU A 33 17.59 8.16 -32.94
CA LEU A 33 16.50 8.80 -32.22
C LEU A 33 16.18 8.00 -30.95
N ASN A 34 16.13 8.68 -29.82
CA ASN A 34 15.70 8.17 -28.54
C ASN A 34 14.38 8.83 -28.15
N LEU A 35 13.39 8.03 -27.79
CA LEU A 35 12.10 8.46 -27.25
C LEU A 35 11.95 7.80 -25.88
N GLU A 36 12.06 8.58 -24.79
CA GLU A 36 12.20 8.05 -23.43
C GLU A 36 11.04 7.15 -23.02
N ARG A 37 9.79 7.56 -23.27
CA ARG A 37 8.62 6.75 -22.95
C ARG A 37 7.46 7.05 -23.89
N CYS A 38 7.10 6.06 -24.71
CA CYS A 38 5.93 6.11 -25.59
C CYS A 38 4.80 5.23 -25.06
N HIS A 39 3.59 5.43 -25.59
CA HIS A 39 2.41 4.62 -25.28
C HIS A 39 1.52 4.46 -26.53
N TRP A 40 1.66 3.41 -27.34
CA TRP A 40 2.49 2.20 -27.18
C TRP A 40 3.22 1.87 -28.48
N GLU A 41 2.48 1.54 -29.55
CA GLU A 41 3.11 1.29 -30.87
C GLU A 41 3.59 2.62 -31.43
N THR A 42 4.88 2.70 -31.75
CA THR A 42 5.50 3.93 -32.24
C THR A 42 6.15 3.67 -33.59
N THR A 43 5.72 4.44 -34.60
CA THR A 43 6.25 4.37 -35.97
C THR A 43 6.94 5.67 -36.34
N VAL A 44 8.11 5.57 -36.97
CA VAL A 44 8.94 6.73 -37.34
C VAL A 44 9.08 6.82 -38.85
N PHE A 45 8.97 8.05 -39.36
CA PHE A 45 9.22 8.39 -40.76
C PHE A 45 10.18 9.57 -40.87
N VAL A 46 11.02 9.56 -41.90
CA VAL A 46 11.89 10.68 -42.29
C VAL A 46 11.60 11.00 -43.75
N ASP A 47 11.22 12.23 -44.03
CA ASP A 47 10.81 12.68 -45.37
C ASP A 47 9.80 11.73 -46.04
N GLU A 48 8.73 11.40 -45.31
CA GLU A 48 7.67 10.46 -45.72
C GLU A 48 8.12 9.00 -45.86
N GLN A 49 9.41 8.69 -45.70
CA GLN A 49 9.92 7.31 -45.76
C GLN A 49 9.83 6.64 -44.40
N LEU A 50 9.27 5.42 -44.37
CA LEU A 50 9.19 4.61 -43.16
C LEU A 50 10.59 4.18 -42.70
N VAL A 51 10.95 4.58 -41.48
CA VAL A 51 12.18 4.14 -40.81
C VAL A 51 11.96 2.79 -40.14
N GLY A 52 10.87 2.66 -39.39
CA GLY A 52 10.54 1.46 -38.63
C GLY A 52 9.41 1.67 -37.62
N MET A 53 9.05 0.58 -36.94
CA MET A 53 8.04 0.52 -35.89
C MET A 53 8.60 -0.26 -34.70
N ASP A 54 8.36 0.23 -33.49
CA ASP A 54 8.75 -0.43 -32.24
C ASP A 54 7.59 -0.39 -31.23
N GLU A 55 7.56 -1.37 -30.33
CA GLU A 55 6.48 -1.60 -29.37
C GLU A 55 7.07 -1.73 -27.98
N ARG A 56 6.96 -0.67 -27.17
CA ARG A 56 7.47 -0.64 -25.79
C ARG A 56 6.45 -0.02 -24.85
N LEU A 57 6.40 -0.53 -23.62
CA LEU A 57 5.64 0.08 -22.52
C LEU A 57 6.55 0.51 -21.38
N SER A 58 7.68 -0.18 -21.22
CA SER A 58 8.52 -0.07 -20.02
C SER A 58 9.82 0.69 -20.26
N THR A 59 10.34 0.67 -21.49
CA THR A 59 11.67 1.19 -21.83
C THR A 59 11.61 2.15 -23.01
N PRO A 60 12.67 2.95 -23.23
CA PRO A 60 12.74 3.85 -24.38
C PRO A 60 12.62 3.13 -25.72
N ASN A 61 12.03 3.81 -26.71
CA ASN A 61 12.07 3.40 -28.11
C ASN A 61 13.31 4.02 -28.77
N ILE A 62 14.09 3.18 -29.47
CA ILE A 62 15.34 3.58 -30.11
C ILE A 62 15.29 3.26 -31.60
N PHE A 63 15.43 4.29 -32.46
CA PHE A 63 15.39 4.16 -33.91
C PHE A 63 16.71 4.61 -34.56
N HIS A 64 17.24 3.79 -35.46
CA HIS A 64 18.44 4.14 -36.23
C HIS A 64 18.07 4.92 -37.50
N LEU A 65 18.42 6.20 -37.55
CA LEU A 65 18.05 7.13 -38.62
C LEU A 65 19.14 7.32 -39.68
N THR A 66 20.33 6.73 -39.49
CA THR A 66 21.51 6.94 -40.34
C THR A 66 21.28 6.81 -41.85
N LYS A 67 20.41 5.88 -42.28
CA LYS A 67 20.14 5.65 -43.71
C LYS A 67 19.21 6.69 -44.34
N TYR A 68 18.53 7.47 -43.52
CA TYR A 68 17.44 8.36 -43.93
C TYR A 68 17.79 9.84 -43.74
N LEU A 69 18.75 10.15 -42.87
CA LEU A 69 19.17 11.51 -42.58
C LEU A 69 20.53 11.83 -43.21
N THR A 70 20.59 12.98 -43.89
CA THR A 70 21.79 13.60 -44.44
C THR A 70 21.96 15.02 -43.89
N PRO A 71 23.11 15.69 -44.02
CA PRO A 71 23.19 17.10 -43.71
C PRO A 71 22.13 17.93 -44.46
N GLY A 72 21.42 18.80 -43.75
CA GLY A 72 20.32 19.59 -44.29
C GLY A 72 19.05 19.52 -43.44
N VAL A 73 17.94 19.99 -44.03
CA VAL A 73 16.62 20.00 -43.40
C VAL A 73 15.90 18.71 -43.76
N HIS A 74 15.31 18.05 -42.76
CA HIS A 74 14.52 16.83 -42.90
C HIS A 74 13.22 16.94 -42.09
N THR A 75 12.16 16.30 -42.55
CA THR A 75 10.90 16.19 -41.81
C THR A 75 10.86 14.88 -41.04
N LEU A 76 10.89 14.96 -39.70
CA LEU A 76 10.70 13.81 -38.82
C LEU A 76 9.22 13.71 -38.46
N THR A 77 8.61 12.54 -38.71
CA THR A 77 7.22 12.25 -38.35
C THR A 77 7.15 11.04 -37.44
N LEU A 78 6.41 11.15 -36.34
CA LEU A 78 6.15 10.08 -35.38
C LEU A 78 4.65 9.81 -35.36
N CYS A 79 4.27 8.54 -35.45
CA CYS A 79 2.91 8.07 -35.20
C CYS A 79 2.93 7.22 -33.94
N VAL A 80 2.23 7.65 -32.89
CA VAL A 80 2.06 6.89 -31.66
C VAL A 80 0.62 6.41 -31.56
N ASP A 81 0.42 5.11 -31.40
CA ASP A 81 -0.89 4.49 -31.28
C ASP A 81 -1.05 3.80 -29.92
N ASN A 82 -2.02 4.29 -29.14
CA ASN A 82 -2.32 3.78 -27.80
C ASN A 82 -3.49 2.77 -27.80
N ARG A 83 -3.89 2.26 -28.97
CA ARG A 83 -4.81 1.11 -29.04
C ARG A 83 -4.13 -0.13 -28.45
N LEU A 84 -4.90 -0.93 -27.71
CA LEU A 84 -4.39 -2.20 -27.20
C LEU A 84 -4.05 -3.13 -28.38
N LYS A 85 -2.77 -3.48 -28.50
CA LYS A 85 -2.28 -4.35 -29.58
C LYS A 85 -2.50 -5.84 -29.31
N TYR A 86 -2.56 -6.19 -28.03
CA TYR A 86 -2.86 -7.54 -27.56
C TYR A 86 -4.05 -7.52 -26.60
N PRO A 87 -4.78 -8.65 -26.42
CA PRO A 87 -5.74 -8.77 -25.34
C PRO A 87 -5.05 -8.58 -23.99
N MET A 88 -5.31 -7.45 -23.34
CA MET A 88 -4.82 -7.14 -21.99
C MET A 88 -6.01 -7.08 -21.03
N ASP A 89 -5.77 -7.38 -19.76
CA ASP A 89 -6.77 -7.11 -18.73
C ASP A 89 -6.87 -5.61 -18.47
N GLN A 90 -8.08 -5.13 -18.20
CA GLN A 90 -8.34 -3.73 -17.92
C GLN A 90 -7.68 -3.23 -16.64
N TRP A 91 -7.28 -4.12 -15.72
CA TRP A 91 -6.65 -3.77 -14.45
C TRP A 91 -5.15 -3.59 -14.52
N ASN A 92 -4.50 -4.05 -15.59
CA ASN A 92 -3.06 -3.94 -15.80
C ASN A 92 -2.60 -2.48 -15.70
N HIS A 93 -1.80 -2.16 -14.68
CA HIS A 93 -1.42 -0.77 -14.43
C HIS A 93 -0.55 -0.20 -15.52
N GLY A 94 0.17 -1.03 -16.28
CA GLY A 94 0.92 -0.60 -17.45
C GLY A 94 0.07 0.02 -18.56
N THR A 95 -1.25 -0.23 -18.63
CA THR A 95 -2.13 0.18 -19.75
C THR A 95 -3.53 0.65 -19.34
N THR A 96 -3.83 0.76 -18.04
CA THR A 96 -5.19 0.97 -17.54
C THR A 96 -5.63 2.44 -17.49
N GLU A 97 -6.91 2.68 -17.74
CA GLU A 97 -7.57 3.98 -17.50
C GLU A 97 -7.70 4.36 -16.02
N TYR A 98 -7.47 3.42 -15.10
CA TYR A 98 -7.76 3.59 -13.68
C TYR A 98 -6.63 4.28 -12.87
N THR A 99 -5.39 4.27 -13.35
CA THR A 99 -4.24 4.87 -12.65
C THR A 99 -3.48 5.84 -13.53
N GLN A 100 -2.56 5.35 -14.37
CA GLN A 100 -1.78 6.19 -15.27
C GLN A 100 -2.54 6.60 -16.53
N THR A 101 -3.82 6.26 -16.67
CA THR A 101 -4.62 6.45 -17.90
C THR A 101 -4.07 5.75 -19.16
N ASN A 102 -4.90 5.62 -20.20
CA ASN A 102 -4.39 5.32 -21.54
C ASN A 102 -4.01 6.64 -22.23
N TRP A 103 -2.91 7.25 -21.79
CA TRP A 103 -2.37 8.46 -22.41
C TRP A 103 -1.84 8.17 -23.83
N ASN A 104 -1.52 9.20 -24.60
CA ASN A 104 -1.06 9.06 -25.98
C ASN A 104 0.14 9.99 -26.21
N GLY A 105 1.08 9.56 -27.04
CA GLY A 105 2.25 10.35 -27.42
C GLY A 105 3.53 9.87 -26.74
N ILE A 106 4.46 10.82 -26.55
CA ILE A 106 5.78 10.58 -25.96
C ILE A 106 5.93 11.51 -24.76
N VAL A 107 6.41 10.99 -23.63
CA VAL A 107 6.76 11.76 -22.43
C VAL A 107 8.24 11.58 -22.10
N GLY A 108 8.84 12.60 -21.48
CA GLY A 108 10.27 12.63 -21.17
C GLY A 108 11.14 13.14 -22.32
N ASP A 109 12.39 12.68 -22.38
CA ASP A 109 13.39 13.05 -23.38
C ASP A 109 13.01 12.58 -24.79
N ILE A 110 13.18 13.49 -25.75
CA ILE A 110 13.09 13.24 -27.18
C ILE A 110 14.37 13.79 -27.79
N SER A 111 15.32 12.91 -28.13
CA SER A 111 16.63 13.33 -28.59
C SER A 111 17.09 12.60 -29.84
N ILE A 112 17.74 13.33 -30.74
CA ILE A 112 18.49 12.77 -31.88
C ILE A 112 19.97 12.96 -31.57
N GLN A 113 20.74 11.88 -31.66
CA GLN A 113 22.16 11.87 -31.33
C GLN A 113 22.96 11.32 -32.52
N ALA A 114 24.13 11.90 -32.78
CA ALA A 114 25.08 11.36 -33.75
C ALA A 114 26.31 10.78 -33.05
N LYS A 115 26.63 9.54 -33.37
CA LYS A 115 27.77 8.79 -32.84
C LYS A 115 28.75 8.48 -33.95
N GLU A 116 30.02 8.31 -33.62
CA GLU A 116 30.99 7.78 -34.58
C GLU A 116 30.56 6.37 -35.04
N LYS A 117 30.99 5.94 -36.23
CA LYS A 117 30.68 4.60 -36.76
C LYS A 117 31.15 3.48 -35.83
N VAL A 118 32.31 3.72 -35.20
CA VAL A 118 32.83 2.88 -34.12
C VAL A 118 32.47 3.54 -32.81
N HIS A 119 31.55 2.93 -32.06
CA HIS A 119 31.08 3.46 -30.79
C HIS A 119 30.69 2.33 -29.83
N ILE A 120 30.55 2.68 -28.56
CA ILE A 120 30.11 1.79 -27.49
C ILE A 120 28.59 1.68 -27.53
N ARG A 121 28.08 0.47 -27.79
CA ARG A 121 26.64 0.18 -27.82
C ARG A 121 26.09 -0.11 -26.43
N ARG A 122 26.83 -0.85 -25.62
CA ARG A 122 26.38 -1.29 -24.29
C ARG A 122 27.55 -1.53 -23.35
N VAL A 123 27.32 -1.28 -22.07
CA VAL A 123 28.24 -1.60 -20.98
C VAL A 123 27.41 -2.20 -19.85
N ASN A 124 27.65 -3.47 -19.54
CA ASN A 124 27.05 -4.14 -18.40
C ASN A 124 28.12 -4.35 -17.33
N VAL A 125 27.83 -3.96 -16.09
CA VAL A 125 28.74 -4.13 -14.96
C VAL A 125 28.14 -5.13 -13.97
N TYR A 126 28.95 -6.11 -13.61
CA TYR A 126 28.62 -7.18 -12.66
C TYR A 126 29.56 -7.07 -11.45
N PRO A 127 29.08 -6.53 -10.33
CA PRO A 127 29.85 -6.44 -9.10
C PRO A 127 30.17 -7.82 -8.52
N ASP A 128 31.40 -8.01 -8.06
CA ASP A 128 31.84 -9.16 -7.28
C ASP A 128 32.41 -8.65 -5.94
N ILE A 129 31.60 -8.75 -4.89
CA ILE A 129 31.95 -8.23 -3.57
C ILE A 129 32.99 -9.11 -2.86
N GLU A 130 33.07 -10.41 -3.19
CA GLU A 130 34.01 -11.37 -2.58
C GLU A 130 35.43 -11.11 -3.10
N ASN A 131 35.56 -11.01 -4.42
CA ASN A 131 36.84 -10.73 -5.08
C ASN A 131 37.18 -9.23 -5.16
N LYS A 132 36.26 -8.35 -4.73
CA LYS A 132 36.41 -6.88 -4.75
C LYS A 132 36.73 -6.37 -6.15
N SER A 133 35.99 -6.88 -7.11
CA SER A 133 36.17 -6.59 -8.53
C SER A 133 34.84 -6.32 -9.21
N VAL A 134 34.92 -5.82 -10.43
CA VAL A 134 33.78 -5.72 -11.33
C VAL A 134 34.12 -6.42 -12.63
N LEU A 135 33.21 -7.26 -13.12
CA LEU A 135 33.26 -7.77 -14.48
C LEU A 135 32.49 -6.78 -15.36
N ALA A 136 33.18 -6.18 -16.33
CA ALA A 136 32.60 -5.33 -17.34
C ALA A 136 32.44 -6.10 -18.65
N LYS A 137 31.23 -6.11 -19.21
CA LYS A 137 30.95 -6.60 -20.56
C LYS A 137 30.63 -5.41 -21.45
N VAL A 138 31.48 -5.16 -22.44
CA VAL A 138 31.40 -4.01 -23.33
C VAL A 138 31.06 -4.48 -24.74
N GLU A 139 29.94 -4.02 -25.27
CA GLU A 139 29.53 -4.27 -26.65
C GLU A 139 29.81 -3.03 -27.50
N LEU A 140 30.47 -3.24 -28.64
CA LEU A 140 30.80 -2.19 -29.60
C LEU A 140 29.87 -2.28 -30.82
N SER A 141 29.83 -1.23 -31.64
CA SER A 141 29.15 -1.28 -32.93
C SER A 141 29.79 -2.32 -33.85
N SER A 142 28.96 -3.05 -34.60
CA SER A 142 29.42 -4.13 -35.47
C SER A 142 30.20 -3.57 -36.65
N LEU A 143 31.47 -3.96 -36.78
CA LEU A 143 32.32 -3.54 -37.89
C LEU A 143 32.47 -4.59 -38.99
N THR A 144 32.60 -4.10 -40.22
CA THR A 144 32.86 -4.89 -41.43
C THR A 144 34.31 -4.79 -41.91
N THR A 145 35.15 -3.96 -41.29
CA THR A 145 36.55 -3.74 -41.69
C THR A 145 37.50 -3.80 -40.50
N PHE A 146 38.72 -4.28 -40.75
CA PHE A 146 39.77 -4.40 -39.75
C PHE A 146 40.22 -3.02 -39.26
N GLN A 147 40.02 -2.76 -37.97
CA GLN A 147 40.47 -1.55 -37.30
C GLN A 147 41.06 -1.92 -35.94
N LYS A 148 42.12 -1.21 -35.55
CA LYS A 148 42.73 -1.30 -34.22
C LYS A 148 42.21 -0.18 -33.35
N GLY A 149 42.12 -0.43 -32.06
CA GLY A 149 41.71 0.58 -31.09
C GLY A 149 42.25 0.29 -29.70
N SER A 150 41.83 1.10 -28.73
CA SER A 150 42.02 0.82 -27.32
C SER A 150 40.77 1.15 -26.52
N LEU A 151 40.54 0.38 -25.46
CA LEU A 151 39.52 0.61 -24.47
C LEU A 151 40.18 1.08 -23.18
N GLU A 152 39.76 2.23 -22.67
CA GLU A 152 40.12 2.72 -21.35
C GLU A 152 38.92 2.56 -20.42
N LEU A 153 39.13 1.86 -19.31
CA LEU A 153 38.11 1.54 -18.33
C LEU A 153 38.47 2.21 -17.00
N HIS A 154 37.62 3.10 -16.54
CA HIS A 154 37.78 3.83 -15.29
C HIS A 154 36.65 3.52 -14.33
N VAL A 155 36.99 3.11 -13.11
CA VAL A 155 36.03 3.01 -12.01
C VAL A 155 36.28 4.17 -11.06
N ARG A 156 35.25 4.98 -10.80
CA ARG A 156 35.31 6.14 -9.90
C ARG A 156 34.24 6.00 -8.82
N GLU A 157 34.50 6.54 -7.64
CA GLU A 157 33.41 6.83 -6.70
C GLU A 157 32.52 7.92 -7.35
N LYS A 158 31.18 7.79 -7.31
CA LYS A 158 30.29 8.77 -7.96
C LYS A 158 30.53 10.17 -7.38
N GLY A 159 30.92 11.13 -8.23
CA GLY A 159 31.31 12.49 -7.82
C GLY A 159 32.61 12.57 -6.99
N GLY A 160 33.42 11.51 -6.98
CA GLY A 160 34.59 11.36 -6.12
C GLY A 160 35.86 10.96 -6.87
N LYS A 161 36.72 10.20 -6.20
CA LYS A 161 38.05 9.82 -6.70
C LYS A 161 38.02 8.65 -7.67
N LEU A 162 39.04 8.58 -8.53
CA LEU A 162 39.35 7.40 -9.33
C LEU A 162 39.82 6.24 -8.44
N VAL A 163 39.20 5.07 -8.60
CA VAL A 163 39.44 3.85 -7.81
C VAL A 163 40.31 2.86 -8.58
N ALA A 164 40.02 2.67 -9.87
CA ALA A 164 40.76 1.76 -10.73
C ALA A 164 40.80 2.26 -12.17
N THR A 165 41.89 1.93 -12.87
CA THR A 165 42.07 2.13 -14.30
C THR A 165 42.53 0.82 -14.93
N HIS A 166 42.00 0.52 -16.10
CA HIS A 166 42.48 -0.58 -16.93
C HIS A 166 42.47 -0.16 -18.40
N GLN A 167 43.49 -0.57 -19.15
CA GLN A 167 43.59 -0.27 -20.57
C GLN A 167 43.77 -1.56 -21.36
N ILE A 168 43.00 -1.70 -22.43
CA ILE A 168 42.98 -2.88 -23.29
C ILE A 168 43.30 -2.42 -24.71
N GLY A 169 44.32 -3.01 -25.33
CA GLY A 169 44.54 -2.88 -26.77
C GLY A 169 43.59 -3.83 -27.52
N ILE A 170 42.92 -3.33 -28.56
CA ILE A 170 42.03 -4.13 -29.39
C ILE A 170 42.69 -4.30 -30.76
N ASP A 171 43.21 -5.50 -31.01
CA ASP A 171 43.92 -5.83 -32.26
C ASP A 171 43.00 -5.95 -33.47
N SER A 172 41.73 -6.29 -33.27
CA SER A 172 40.70 -6.33 -34.32
C SER A 172 39.32 -6.09 -33.74
N LEU A 173 38.65 -5.05 -34.22
CA LEU A 173 37.27 -4.71 -33.87
C LEU A 173 36.20 -5.47 -34.70
N VAL A 174 36.62 -6.36 -35.60
CA VAL A 174 35.70 -7.13 -36.47
C VAL A 174 35.06 -8.27 -35.67
N ALA A 175 33.72 -8.34 -35.72
CA ALA A 175 32.93 -9.47 -35.25
C ALA A 175 33.27 -9.96 -33.83
N GLN A 176 33.55 -9.05 -32.89
CA GLN A 176 33.67 -9.43 -31.48
C GLN A 176 32.27 -9.60 -30.87
N GLU A 177 32.02 -10.74 -30.22
CA GLU A 177 30.78 -11.01 -29.47
C GLU A 177 30.64 -10.12 -28.21
N GLY A 178 31.69 -9.36 -27.87
CA GLY A 178 31.77 -8.47 -26.72
C GLY A 178 33.15 -8.54 -26.06
N ILE A 179 33.59 -7.47 -25.40
CA ILE A 179 34.82 -7.44 -24.60
C ILE A 179 34.45 -7.67 -23.15
N GLU A 180 34.96 -8.74 -22.56
CA GLU A 180 34.81 -9.02 -21.12
C GLU A 180 36.12 -8.70 -20.39
N GLN A 181 36.03 -7.86 -19.35
CA GLN A 181 37.19 -7.50 -18.54
C GLN A 181 36.84 -7.45 -17.06
N THR A 182 37.60 -8.17 -16.25
CA THR A 182 37.56 -8.05 -14.78
C THR A 182 38.52 -6.96 -14.32
N ILE A 183 38.02 -6.04 -13.49
CA ILE A 183 38.77 -4.92 -12.93
C ILE A 183 38.75 -5.03 -11.41
N SER A 184 39.92 -5.14 -10.79
CA SER A 184 40.04 -5.12 -9.33
C SER A 184 39.92 -3.69 -8.80
N LEU A 185 39.11 -3.50 -7.76
CA LEU A 185 38.89 -2.20 -7.11
C LEU A 185 39.79 -2.00 -5.87
N GLY A 186 40.69 -2.95 -5.61
CA GLY A 186 41.59 -2.92 -4.46
C GLY A 186 40.94 -3.35 -3.15
N LYS A 187 41.59 -3.02 -2.02
CA LYS A 187 41.25 -3.62 -0.72
C LYS A 187 40.03 -3.02 -0.02
N GLN A 188 39.69 -1.76 -0.32
CA GLN A 188 38.66 -0.99 0.38
C GLN A 188 37.51 -0.65 -0.58
N ILE A 189 36.56 -1.57 -0.72
CA ILE A 189 35.30 -1.29 -1.40
C ILE A 189 34.26 -0.81 -0.38
N LYS A 190 33.43 0.14 -0.79
CA LYS A 190 32.19 0.54 -0.10
C LYS A 190 31.02 -0.13 -0.80
N LEU A 191 30.14 -0.76 -0.03
CA LEU A 191 29.00 -1.51 -0.52
C LEU A 191 27.77 -0.62 -0.67
N TRP A 192 26.82 -1.06 -1.50
CA TRP A 192 25.50 -0.46 -1.65
C TRP A 192 24.45 -1.26 -0.86
N ASP A 193 23.69 -0.58 -0.02
CA ASP A 193 22.51 -1.08 0.70
C ASP A 193 21.58 0.08 1.15
N GLU A 194 20.47 -0.21 1.83
CA GLU A 194 19.51 0.81 2.29
C GLU A 194 20.06 1.85 3.29
N PHE A 195 21.15 1.51 3.99
CA PHE A 195 21.80 2.34 5.00
C PHE A 195 23.07 3.02 4.49
N ASN A 196 23.68 2.46 3.45
CA ASN A 196 24.89 2.92 2.79
C ASN A 196 24.66 2.84 1.26
N PRO A 197 23.91 3.77 0.64
CA PRO A 197 23.64 3.75 -0.80
C PRO A 197 24.84 4.23 -1.63
N PHE A 198 26.00 3.60 -1.45
CA PHE A 198 27.25 4.03 -2.07
C PHE A 198 27.31 3.64 -3.55
N LEU A 199 27.58 4.63 -4.41
CA LEU A 199 27.59 4.46 -5.87
C LEU A 199 28.97 4.72 -6.48
N TYR A 200 29.24 4.00 -7.55
CA TYR A 200 30.41 4.17 -8.42
C TYR A 200 29.96 4.54 -9.83
N GLU A 201 30.86 5.15 -10.58
CA GLU A 201 30.75 5.38 -12.01
C GLU A 201 31.77 4.53 -12.74
N PHE A 202 31.32 3.80 -13.75
CA PHE A 202 32.16 3.05 -14.67
C PHE A 202 32.17 3.78 -16.01
N GLU A 203 33.27 4.48 -16.27
CA GLU A 203 33.50 5.22 -17.51
C GLU A 203 34.30 4.33 -18.46
N THR A 204 33.70 4.05 -19.62
CA THR A 204 34.29 3.28 -20.71
C THR A 204 34.58 4.25 -21.84
N THR A 205 35.84 4.34 -22.26
CA THR A 205 36.28 5.20 -23.36
C THR A 205 36.91 4.35 -24.45
N LEU A 206 36.33 4.42 -25.64
CA LEU A 206 36.81 3.75 -26.85
C LEU A 206 37.58 4.75 -27.71
N LEU A 207 38.82 4.40 -28.05
CA LEU A 207 39.71 5.21 -28.88
C LEU A 207 40.04 4.44 -30.17
N VAL A 208 39.66 4.99 -31.32
CA VAL A 208 39.88 4.40 -32.64
C VAL A 208 40.25 5.50 -33.63
N ASP A 209 41.39 5.36 -34.32
CA ASP A 209 41.88 6.31 -35.32
C ASP A 209 41.87 7.79 -34.84
N GLY A 210 42.20 8.01 -33.56
CA GLY A 210 42.22 9.34 -32.92
C GLY A 210 40.84 9.91 -32.57
N LYS A 211 39.75 9.16 -32.79
CA LYS A 211 38.40 9.50 -32.35
C LYS A 211 38.06 8.80 -31.04
N GLN A 212 37.24 9.46 -30.23
CA GLN A 212 36.84 9.00 -28.92
C GLN A 212 35.32 8.86 -28.82
N ASP A 213 34.85 7.75 -28.26
CA ASP A 213 33.48 7.58 -27.78
C ASP A 213 33.51 7.18 -26.30
N THR A 214 32.69 7.81 -25.47
CA THR A 214 32.69 7.58 -24.02
C THR A 214 31.28 7.29 -23.53
N ARG A 215 31.15 6.27 -22.69
CA ARG A 215 29.92 5.93 -21.99
C ARG A 215 30.19 5.74 -20.50
N THR A 216 29.38 6.37 -19.68
CA THR A 216 29.44 6.22 -18.22
C THR A 216 28.17 5.53 -17.73
N ILE A 217 28.33 4.49 -16.92
CA ILE A 217 27.22 3.85 -16.21
C ILE A 217 27.42 4.04 -14.70
N THR A 218 26.33 4.23 -13.96
CA THR A 218 26.35 4.18 -12.49
C THR A 218 26.07 2.76 -12.02
N PHE A 219 26.77 2.30 -10.98
CA PHE A 219 26.51 0.99 -10.35
C PHE A 219 26.82 1.04 -8.85
N GLY A 220 26.35 0.03 -8.11
CA GLY A 220 26.68 -0.16 -6.69
C GLY A 220 27.38 -1.50 -6.47
N MET A 221 28.36 -1.55 -5.57
CA MET A 221 28.97 -2.83 -5.16
C MET A 221 28.00 -3.56 -4.23
N ARG A 222 27.28 -4.54 -4.75
CA ARG A 222 26.35 -5.37 -3.98
C ARG A 222 26.21 -6.77 -4.54
N ASN A 223 25.82 -7.73 -3.69
CA ASN A 223 25.41 -9.07 -4.09
C ASN A 223 24.00 -9.35 -3.57
N VAL A 224 23.10 -9.84 -4.44
CA VAL A 224 21.74 -10.24 -4.07
C VAL A 224 21.58 -11.73 -4.26
N GLU A 225 21.11 -12.40 -3.21
CA GLU A 225 21.06 -13.84 -3.13
C GLU A 225 19.71 -14.32 -2.58
N GLN A 226 19.29 -15.50 -3.00
CA GLN A 226 18.19 -16.22 -2.37
C GLN A 226 18.68 -16.81 -1.04
N GLY A 227 18.10 -16.36 0.07
CA GLY A 227 18.24 -17.02 1.37
C GLY A 227 17.12 -18.05 1.60
N LYS A 228 17.14 -18.69 2.77
CA LYS A 228 16.10 -19.66 3.16
C LYS A 228 14.76 -19.01 3.45
N HIS A 229 14.77 -17.90 4.19
CA HIS A 229 13.57 -17.18 4.64
C HIS A 229 13.54 -15.73 4.14
N HIS A 230 14.70 -15.17 3.84
CA HIS A 230 14.89 -13.78 3.46
C HIS A 230 15.64 -13.69 2.14
N VAL A 231 15.36 -12.62 1.39
CA VAL A 231 16.31 -12.16 0.38
C VAL A 231 17.58 -11.76 1.14
N ARG A 232 18.75 -12.09 0.59
CA ARG A 232 20.03 -11.74 1.17
C ARG A 232 20.70 -10.64 0.35
N LEU A 233 21.23 -9.64 1.02
CA LEU A 233 22.01 -8.57 0.43
C LEU A 233 23.36 -8.50 1.13
N ASN A 234 24.45 -8.58 0.37
CA ASN A 234 25.82 -8.52 0.89
C ASN A 234 26.09 -9.56 2.00
N GLY A 235 25.49 -10.74 1.89
CA GLY A 235 25.61 -11.82 2.88
C GLY A 235 24.69 -11.70 4.10
N HIS A 236 23.83 -10.69 4.19
CA HIS A 236 22.90 -10.48 5.31
C HIS A 236 21.44 -10.68 4.90
N ASP A 237 20.63 -11.27 5.78
CA ASP A 237 19.18 -11.37 5.59
C ASP A 237 18.56 -9.96 5.65
N ILE A 238 17.85 -9.55 4.60
CA ILE A 238 17.06 -8.31 4.61
C ILE A 238 15.59 -8.63 4.79
N HIS A 239 14.88 -7.71 5.42
CA HIS A 239 13.43 -7.78 5.53
C HIS A 239 12.82 -6.61 4.76
N LEU A 240 12.09 -6.92 3.70
CA LEU A 240 11.51 -5.95 2.79
C LEU A 240 10.27 -5.33 3.45
N ARG A 241 10.40 -4.11 3.97
CA ARG A 241 9.28 -3.31 4.48
C ARG A 241 8.76 -2.48 3.32
N GLY A 242 7.78 -3.03 2.61
CA GLY A 242 7.41 -2.59 1.28
C GLY A 242 6.06 -1.90 1.15
N VAL A 243 5.93 -1.11 0.08
CA VAL A 243 4.68 -0.54 -0.43
C VAL A 243 4.51 -0.90 -1.91
N LEU A 244 3.27 -0.84 -2.38
CA LEU A 244 2.96 -0.88 -3.81
C LEU A 244 2.98 0.53 -4.42
N ASP A 245 3.46 0.60 -5.65
CA ASP A 245 3.24 1.74 -6.55
C ASP A 245 2.45 1.25 -7.78
N CYS A 246 1.33 1.93 -8.04
CA CYS A 246 0.38 1.58 -9.09
C CYS A 246 0.36 2.56 -10.28
N ALA A 247 1.44 3.32 -10.49
CA ALA A 247 1.54 4.36 -11.52
C ALA A 247 0.52 5.50 -11.35
N VAL A 248 0.33 5.97 -10.12
CA VAL A 248 -0.65 7.01 -9.78
C VAL A 248 -0.02 8.40 -9.85
N PHE A 249 -0.39 9.18 -10.86
CA PHE A 249 0.09 10.55 -11.05
C PHE A 249 -1.09 11.48 -11.39
N PRO A 250 -1.83 11.98 -10.38
CA PRO A 250 -3.12 12.63 -10.63
C PRO A 250 -3.07 13.90 -11.49
N LEU A 251 -1.95 14.63 -11.47
CA LEU A 251 -1.82 15.89 -12.23
C LEU A 251 -1.57 15.65 -13.71
N THR A 252 -0.73 14.69 -14.06
CA THR A 252 -0.32 14.42 -15.44
C THR A 252 -1.17 13.34 -16.09
N GLY A 253 -1.64 12.37 -15.31
CA GLY A 253 -2.22 11.14 -15.83
C GLY A 253 -1.21 10.32 -16.62
N TYR A 254 0.06 10.32 -16.20
CA TYR A 254 1.14 9.44 -16.69
C TYR A 254 2.36 9.53 -15.73
N PRO A 255 3.23 8.52 -15.64
CA PRO A 255 4.35 8.51 -14.69
C PRO A 255 5.41 9.57 -14.98
N SER A 256 5.96 10.18 -13.92
CA SER A 256 7.03 11.17 -14.05
C SER A 256 8.33 10.54 -14.55
N THR A 257 9.00 11.23 -15.47
CA THR A 257 10.35 10.92 -15.98
C THR A 257 11.44 11.74 -15.27
N TYR A 258 11.10 12.46 -14.19
CA TYR A 258 12.05 13.29 -13.45
C TYR A 258 12.52 12.61 -12.16
N VAL A 259 13.84 12.57 -11.95
CA VAL A 259 14.46 11.92 -10.78
C VAL A 259 13.98 12.53 -9.45
N ASP A 260 13.81 13.86 -9.41
CA ASP A 260 13.45 14.55 -8.16
C ASP A 260 12.03 14.23 -7.68
N ASP A 261 11.10 13.95 -8.60
CA ASP A 261 9.75 13.50 -8.24
C ASP A 261 9.79 12.14 -7.53
N TRP A 262 10.59 11.21 -8.06
CA TRP A 262 10.79 9.90 -7.46
C TRP A 262 11.57 9.97 -6.14
N LYS A 263 12.56 10.87 -6.03
CA LYS A 263 13.25 11.12 -4.77
C LYS A 263 12.30 11.61 -3.69
N ARG A 264 11.37 12.50 -4.01
CA ARG A 264 10.34 12.98 -3.08
C ARG A 264 9.47 11.81 -2.60
N ILE A 265 8.97 10.99 -3.52
CA ILE A 265 8.14 9.81 -3.19
C ILE A 265 8.92 8.82 -2.31
N PHE A 266 10.12 8.43 -2.71
CA PHE A 266 10.93 7.45 -1.98
C PHE A 266 11.43 7.98 -0.63
N SER A 267 11.74 9.27 -0.53
CA SER A 267 12.07 9.90 0.76
C SER A 267 10.89 9.83 1.71
N THR A 268 9.68 10.12 1.23
CA THR A 268 8.44 9.97 2.01
C THR A 268 8.27 8.52 2.49
N ILE A 269 8.45 7.53 1.61
CA ILE A 269 8.39 6.10 1.98
C ILE A 269 9.42 5.76 3.07
N LYS A 270 10.67 6.27 2.96
CA LYS A 270 11.72 6.06 3.99
C LYS A 270 11.43 6.77 5.31
N GLU A 271 10.81 7.94 5.28
CA GLU A 271 10.37 8.67 6.47
C GLU A 271 9.39 7.81 7.27
N TYR A 272 8.45 7.13 6.61
CA TYR A 272 7.53 6.15 7.21
C TYR A 272 8.17 4.77 7.50
N GLY A 273 9.50 4.64 7.38
CA GLY A 273 10.29 3.50 7.87
C GLY A 273 10.42 2.30 6.92
N MET A 274 9.93 2.45 5.70
CA MET A 274 9.98 1.43 4.64
C MET A 274 11.27 1.52 3.81
N ASN A 275 11.60 0.43 3.11
CA ASN A 275 12.83 0.30 2.32
C ASN A 275 12.61 -0.41 0.97
N HIS A 276 11.37 -0.77 0.63
CA HIS A 276 11.04 -1.52 -0.58
C HIS A 276 9.85 -0.93 -1.33
N VAL A 277 9.90 -0.91 -2.66
CA VAL A 277 8.80 -0.53 -3.53
C VAL A 277 8.58 -1.60 -4.59
N ARG A 278 7.33 -2.07 -4.69
CA ARG A 278 6.89 -2.94 -5.78
C ARG A 278 6.09 -2.13 -6.80
N PHE A 279 6.52 -2.17 -8.05
CA PHE A 279 5.79 -1.59 -9.18
C PHE A 279 4.75 -2.60 -9.69
N HIS A 280 3.51 -2.41 -9.27
CA HIS A 280 2.44 -3.38 -9.41
C HIS A 280 1.96 -3.52 -10.87
N SER A 281 2.27 -4.62 -11.56
CA SER A 281 1.98 -4.85 -12.99
C SER A 281 2.52 -3.75 -13.92
N TRP A 282 3.69 -3.17 -13.61
CA TRP A 282 4.37 -2.22 -14.49
C TRP A 282 5.85 -2.03 -14.14
N CYS A 283 6.59 -1.35 -15.03
CA CYS A 283 7.97 -0.95 -14.82
C CYS A 283 8.10 0.58 -14.93
N PRO A 284 8.73 1.25 -13.93
CA PRO A 284 8.84 2.70 -13.90
C PRO A 284 9.88 3.23 -14.89
N PRO A 285 9.92 4.55 -15.17
CA PRO A 285 11.00 5.17 -15.92
C PRO A 285 12.37 5.05 -15.21
N GLU A 286 13.47 5.23 -15.94
CA GLU A 286 14.85 5.21 -15.41
C GLU A 286 15.02 6.14 -14.19
N ALA A 287 14.30 7.27 -14.19
CA ALA A 287 14.27 8.23 -13.11
C ALA A 287 13.97 7.61 -11.73
N ALA A 288 13.09 6.60 -11.66
CA ALA A 288 12.79 5.90 -10.43
C ALA A 288 13.96 5.02 -9.97
N PHE A 289 14.63 4.34 -10.90
CA PHE A 289 15.81 3.53 -10.58
C PHE A 289 16.97 4.40 -10.09
N ILE A 290 17.22 5.55 -10.73
CA ILE A 290 18.23 6.52 -10.28
C ILE A 290 17.90 7.02 -8.86
N ALA A 291 16.65 7.40 -8.59
CA ALA A 291 16.22 7.82 -7.27
C ALA A 291 16.39 6.70 -6.23
N GLY A 292 16.06 5.46 -6.59
CA GLY A 292 16.21 4.28 -5.73
C GLY A 292 17.67 3.97 -5.41
N ASP A 293 18.56 4.11 -6.40
CA ASP A 293 20.01 3.94 -6.24
C ASP A 293 20.58 4.95 -5.25
N GLU A 294 20.22 6.23 -5.40
CA GLU A 294 20.76 7.31 -4.59
C GLU A 294 20.21 7.32 -3.16
N LEU A 295 18.97 6.89 -2.96
CA LEU A 295 18.33 6.85 -1.65
C LEU A 295 18.50 5.51 -0.93
N GLY A 296 18.97 4.45 -1.60
CA GLY A 296 19.02 3.11 -1.01
C GLY A 296 17.61 2.55 -0.82
N MET A 297 16.83 2.51 -1.89
CA MET A 297 15.52 1.87 -1.96
C MET A 297 15.64 0.56 -2.73
N TYR A 298 15.01 -0.50 -2.24
CA TYR A 298 14.93 -1.78 -2.94
C TYR A 298 13.71 -1.77 -3.86
N LEU A 299 13.92 -2.12 -5.14
CA LEU A 299 12.87 -2.08 -6.15
C LEU A 299 12.55 -3.47 -6.69
N GLN A 300 11.25 -3.75 -6.77
CA GLN A 300 10.67 -4.85 -7.54
C GLN A 300 9.96 -4.28 -8.77
N ALA A 301 10.51 -4.49 -9.96
CA ALA A 301 9.84 -4.15 -11.21
C ALA A 301 9.06 -5.35 -11.77
N GLU A 302 7.92 -5.10 -12.42
CA GLU A 302 7.10 -6.13 -13.04
C GLU A 302 6.93 -5.88 -14.54
N LEU A 303 6.76 -6.95 -15.33
CA LEU A 303 6.22 -6.77 -16.67
C LEU A 303 4.79 -6.24 -16.56
N PRO A 304 4.27 -5.54 -17.60
CA PRO A 304 2.89 -5.06 -17.62
C PRO A 304 1.91 -6.21 -17.84
N MET A 305 1.86 -7.15 -16.90
CA MET A 305 1.08 -8.38 -16.94
C MET A 305 0.25 -8.48 -15.67
N TRP A 306 -1.06 -8.49 -15.85
CA TRP A 306 -2.03 -8.93 -14.86
C TRP A 306 -3.14 -9.62 -15.64
N ILE A 307 -2.94 -10.89 -15.99
CA ILE A 307 -3.79 -11.60 -16.96
C ILE A 307 -4.30 -12.92 -16.41
N LYS A 308 -5.49 -13.32 -16.87
CA LYS A 308 -6.18 -14.53 -16.41
C LYS A 308 -6.01 -15.74 -17.33
N ASP A 309 -5.31 -15.55 -18.44
CA ASP A 309 -5.18 -16.52 -19.53
C ASP A 309 -3.75 -16.63 -20.06
N VAL A 310 -2.77 -16.71 -19.15
CA VAL A 310 -1.37 -16.98 -19.52
C VAL A 310 -1.28 -18.22 -20.42
N GLY A 311 -0.48 -18.12 -21.48
CA GLY A 311 -0.26 -19.18 -22.48
C GLY A 311 -1.24 -19.17 -23.66
N LYS A 312 -2.36 -18.42 -23.58
CA LYS A 312 -3.39 -18.43 -24.63
C LYS A 312 -2.98 -17.74 -25.94
N TYR A 313 -2.19 -16.66 -25.88
CA TYR A 313 -1.82 -15.86 -27.06
C TYR A 313 -0.30 -15.79 -27.23
N PRO A 314 0.28 -16.53 -28.20
CA PRO A 314 1.73 -16.57 -28.42
C PRO A 314 2.35 -15.19 -28.68
N ALA A 315 1.70 -14.35 -29.51
CA ALA A 315 2.21 -13.00 -29.82
C ALA A 315 2.30 -12.09 -28.58
N ARG A 316 1.33 -12.19 -27.65
CA ARG A 316 1.35 -11.44 -26.38
C ARG A 316 2.48 -11.92 -25.48
N ARG A 317 2.72 -13.24 -25.44
CA ARG A 317 3.86 -13.83 -24.70
C ARG A 317 5.19 -13.35 -25.30
N ASP A 318 5.32 -13.33 -26.62
CA ASP A 318 6.56 -12.89 -27.29
C ASP A 318 6.81 -11.40 -27.07
N PHE A 319 5.77 -10.58 -27.01
CA PHE A 319 5.87 -9.19 -26.56
C PHE A 319 6.42 -9.09 -25.13
N PHE A 320 5.87 -9.85 -24.19
CA PHE A 320 6.36 -9.84 -22.80
C PHE A 320 7.81 -10.31 -22.67
N GLU A 321 8.23 -11.32 -23.44
CA GLU A 321 9.63 -11.74 -23.47
C GLU A 321 10.55 -10.62 -24.00
N LYS A 322 10.13 -9.91 -25.06
CA LYS A 322 10.89 -8.76 -25.58
C LYS A 322 10.95 -7.59 -24.60
N GLU A 323 9.86 -7.32 -23.86
CA GLU A 323 9.85 -6.31 -22.80
C GLU A 323 10.77 -6.71 -21.65
N MET A 324 10.77 -7.99 -21.26
CA MET A 324 11.65 -8.50 -20.23
C MET A 324 13.11 -8.23 -20.57
N TYR A 325 13.59 -8.65 -21.74
CA TYR A 325 14.98 -8.37 -22.13
C TYR A 325 15.29 -6.87 -22.20
N ALA A 326 14.36 -6.06 -22.70
CA ALA A 326 14.58 -4.62 -22.77
C ALA A 326 14.68 -3.96 -21.40
N ILE A 327 13.86 -4.35 -20.42
CA ILE A 327 13.97 -3.87 -19.03
C ILE A 327 15.33 -4.26 -18.44
N LEU A 328 15.76 -5.51 -18.64
CA LEU A 328 17.05 -6.00 -18.15
C LEU A 328 18.22 -5.24 -18.80
N ASP A 329 18.11 -4.93 -20.08
CA ASP A 329 19.10 -4.16 -20.84
C ASP A 329 19.16 -2.68 -20.43
N ALA A 330 17.99 -2.04 -20.27
CA ALA A 330 17.90 -0.63 -19.97
C ALA A 330 18.29 -0.34 -18.53
N TYR A 331 17.80 -1.15 -17.58
CA TYR A 331 17.85 -0.81 -16.16
C TYR A 331 18.70 -1.77 -15.33
N GLY A 332 19.34 -2.78 -15.94
CA GLY A 332 20.01 -3.85 -15.21
C GLY A 332 21.23 -3.43 -14.38
N ASN A 333 21.86 -2.29 -14.69
CA ASN A 333 23.00 -1.76 -13.93
C ASN A 333 22.61 -1.08 -12.61
N HIS A 334 21.33 -0.74 -12.41
CA HIS A 334 20.86 -0.04 -11.22
C HIS A 334 20.91 -0.97 -9.98
N PRO A 335 21.72 -0.65 -8.94
CA PRO A 335 21.79 -1.47 -7.74
C PRO A 335 20.45 -1.56 -6.99
N SER A 336 19.54 -0.60 -7.13
CA SER A 336 18.20 -0.67 -6.56
C SER A 336 17.29 -1.75 -7.15
N PHE A 337 17.55 -2.20 -8.38
CA PHE A 337 16.76 -3.24 -9.05
C PHE A 337 17.14 -4.64 -8.55
N ILE A 338 16.55 -5.05 -7.43
CA ILE A 338 16.92 -6.30 -6.72
C ILE A 338 15.96 -7.47 -6.99
N LEU A 339 14.72 -7.20 -7.40
CA LEU A 339 13.70 -8.20 -7.66
C LEU A 339 12.99 -7.91 -8.99
N MET A 340 12.68 -8.95 -9.77
CA MET A 340 11.81 -8.85 -10.95
C MET A 340 10.74 -9.93 -10.92
N CYS A 341 9.54 -9.60 -11.37
CA CYS A 341 8.47 -10.58 -11.56
C CYS A 341 7.82 -10.42 -12.93
N ASN A 342 7.23 -11.48 -13.47
CA ASN A 342 6.47 -11.36 -14.72
C ASN A 342 5.19 -10.55 -14.54
N GLY A 343 4.66 -10.33 -13.34
CA GLY A 343 3.42 -9.57 -13.17
C GLY A 343 2.64 -9.87 -11.89
N ASN A 344 1.40 -9.39 -11.85
CA ASN A 344 0.50 -9.52 -10.73
C ASN A 344 -0.59 -10.58 -10.95
N GLU A 345 -0.81 -11.41 -9.94
CA GLU A 345 -1.96 -12.32 -9.80
C GLU A 345 -2.37 -13.04 -11.08
N ASN A 346 -1.37 -13.53 -11.82
CA ASN A 346 -1.58 -14.16 -13.11
C ASN A 346 -2.26 -15.53 -12.96
N GLU A 347 -3.12 -15.88 -13.91
CA GLU A 347 -3.78 -17.19 -13.98
C GLU A 347 -3.62 -17.79 -15.38
N GLY A 348 -3.77 -19.11 -15.49
CA GLY A 348 -3.53 -19.87 -16.73
C GLY A 348 -2.31 -20.78 -16.61
N ASP A 349 -1.52 -20.87 -17.67
CA ASP A 349 -0.38 -21.79 -17.74
C ASP A 349 0.89 -21.22 -17.10
N PHE A 350 1.18 -21.66 -15.87
CA PHE A 350 2.38 -21.26 -15.13
C PHE A 350 3.69 -21.81 -15.72
N ALA A 351 3.67 -22.83 -16.57
CA ALA A 351 4.88 -23.30 -17.24
C ALA A 351 5.45 -22.24 -18.20
N VAL A 352 4.58 -21.39 -18.78
CA VAL A 352 4.99 -20.26 -19.61
C VAL A 352 5.66 -19.16 -18.77
N LEU A 353 5.15 -18.87 -17.57
CA LEU A 353 5.77 -17.90 -16.66
C LEU A 353 7.12 -18.41 -16.15
N GLU A 354 7.21 -19.71 -15.84
CA GLU A 354 8.44 -20.36 -15.41
C GLU A 354 9.51 -20.33 -16.53
N ASP A 355 9.13 -20.56 -17.79
CA ASP A 355 10.02 -20.40 -18.94
C ASP A 355 10.60 -18.98 -19.04
N LEU A 356 9.77 -17.94 -18.87
CA LEU A 356 10.24 -16.55 -18.83
C LEU A 356 11.21 -16.31 -17.67
N VAL A 357 10.94 -16.86 -16.48
CA VAL A 357 11.84 -16.76 -15.32
C VAL A 357 13.21 -17.39 -15.62
N LYS A 358 13.24 -18.62 -16.15
CA LYS A 358 14.50 -19.31 -16.50
C LYS A 358 15.31 -18.53 -17.53
N LYS A 359 14.64 -17.95 -18.53
CA LYS A 359 15.26 -17.09 -19.54
C LYS A 359 15.84 -15.83 -18.92
N ALA A 360 15.09 -15.15 -18.05
CA ALA A 360 15.56 -13.96 -17.34
C ALA A 360 16.79 -14.26 -16.47
N GLN A 361 16.75 -15.35 -15.69
CA GLN A 361 17.86 -15.80 -14.85
C GLN A 361 19.13 -16.10 -15.65
N THR A 362 18.97 -16.73 -16.81
CA THR A 362 20.09 -17.03 -17.72
C THR A 362 20.67 -15.76 -18.34
N TYR A 363 19.80 -14.80 -18.69
CA TYR A 363 20.19 -13.56 -19.33
C TYR A 363 20.91 -12.61 -18.38
N ASP A 364 20.43 -12.49 -17.13
CA ASP A 364 21.00 -11.59 -16.14
C ASP A 364 20.75 -12.08 -14.71
N ASN A 365 21.83 -12.43 -14.00
CA ASN A 365 21.78 -13.00 -12.66
C ASN A 365 22.01 -11.98 -11.53
N ARG A 366 21.99 -10.67 -11.80
CA ARG A 366 22.24 -9.63 -10.78
C ARG A 366 21.08 -9.40 -9.80
N ARG A 367 19.95 -10.09 -9.98
CA ARG A 367 18.71 -9.94 -9.21
C ARG A 367 17.94 -11.26 -9.11
N LEU A 368 16.93 -11.31 -8.24
CA LEU A 368 16.08 -12.50 -8.10
C LEU A 368 14.81 -12.38 -8.93
N TYR A 369 14.29 -13.54 -9.35
CA TYR A 369 13.12 -13.64 -10.23
C TYR A 369 11.99 -14.47 -9.60
N SER A 370 10.75 -14.13 -9.96
CA SER A 370 9.56 -14.88 -9.57
C SER A 370 8.54 -14.91 -10.73
N ALA A 371 7.84 -16.03 -10.88
CA ALA A 371 6.93 -16.27 -11.99
C ALA A 371 5.69 -15.39 -11.93
N SER A 372 5.14 -15.15 -10.74
CA SER A 372 4.01 -14.25 -10.51
C SER A 372 4.07 -13.74 -9.08
N THR A 373 3.68 -12.48 -8.89
CA THR A 373 3.30 -12.03 -7.57
C THR A 373 1.91 -12.58 -7.28
N ALA A 374 1.77 -13.25 -6.14
CA ALA A 374 0.65 -14.08 -5.73
C ALA A 374 0.34 -15.23 -6.72
N ARG A 375 -0.65 -16.06 -6.36
CA ARG A 375 -1.07 -17.27 -7.09
C ARG A 375 -0.03 -18.39 -6.98
N THR A 376 0.46 -18.98 -8.06
CA THR A 376 1.22 -20.24 -7.99
C THR A 376 2.72 -19.99 -7.83
N HIS A 377 3.33 -20.65 -6.85
CA HIS A 377 4.79 -20.74 -6.72
C HIS A 377 5.33 -21.80 -7.70
N THR A 378 6.35 -21.44 -8.49
CA THR A 378 7.01 -22.34 -9.45
C THR A 378 8.39 -22.76 -8.97
N ALA A 379 8.90 -23.89 -9.47
CA ALA A 379 10.19 -24.44 -9.06
C ALA A 379 11.40 -23.53 -9.37
N SER A 380 11.23 -22.55 -10.27
CA SER A 380 12.30 -21.61 -10.64
C SER A 380 12.23 -20.27 -9.90
N ASP A 381 11.21 -20.05 -9.07
CA ASP A 381 11.13 -18.83 -8.28
C ASP A 381 12.27 -18.79 -7.26
N GLN A 382 12.89 -17.62 -7.11
CA GLN A 382 13.92 -17.37 -6.11
C GLN A 382 13.37 -16.60 -4.89
N TYR A 383 12.14 -16.13 -4.98
CA TYR A 383 11.35 -15.51 -3.92
C TYR A 383 9.86 -15.65 -4.27
N TYR A 384 8.99 -15.55 -3.26
CA TYR A 384 7.55 -15.69 -3.47
C TYR A 384 6.77 -14.65 -2.68
N VAL A 385 6.13 -13.75 -3.41
CA VAL A 385 5.19 -12.78 -2.85
C VAL A 385 3.81 -13.41 -2.90
N SER A 386 3.10 -13.58 -1.79
CA SER A 386 1.77 -14.24 -1.85
C SER A 386 0.80 -13.89 -0.72
N HIS A 387 -0.48 -14.13 -0.99
CA HIS A 387 -1.54 -14.16 0.02
C HIS A 387 -1.44 -15.42 0.90
N VAL A 388 -1.15 -16.55 0.24
CA VAL A 388 -1.21 -17.91 0.79
C VAL A 388 -0.03 -18.72 0.26
N THR A 389 0.65 -19.44 1.15
CA THR A 389 1.66 -20.43 0.80
C THR A 389 1.07 -21.84 0.87
N SER A 390 1.88 -22.85 0.52
CA SER A 390 1.56 -24.26 0.76
C SER A 390 1.32 -24.60 2.24
N LYS A 391 1.72 -23.73 3.17
CA LYS A 391 1.56 -23.92 4.63
C LYS A 391 0.43 -23.06 5.25
N GLY A 392 -0.16 -22.13 4.51
CA GLY A 392 -1.33 -21.36 4.94
C GLY A 392 -1.28 -19.87 4.58
N TRP A 393 -2.22 -19.09 5.13
CA TRP A 393 -2.33 -17.65 4.91
C TRP A 393 -1.19 -16.90 5.62
N ILE A 394 -0.41 -16.14 4.86
CA ILE A 394 0.69 -15.31 5.39
C ILE A 394 0.35 -13.82 5.41
N THR A 395 -0.60 -13.38 4.58
CA THR A 395 -1.02 -11.98 4.54
C THR A 395 -1.93 -11.62 5.71
N VAL A 396 -1.78 -10.41 6.24
CA VAL A 396 -2.55 -9.92 7.39
C VAL A 396 -3.38 -8.71 6.98
N TYR A 397 -4.70 -8.90 6.93
CA TYR A 397 -5.63 -7.82 6.58
C TYR A 397 -6.24 -7.11 7.78
N GLU A 398 -6.37 -7.81 8.91
CA GLU A 398 -6.94 -7.29 10.14
C GLU A 398 -6.29 -7.94 11.35
N GLY A 399 -6.30 -7.20 12.45
CA GLY A 399 -5.89 -7.70 13.75
C GLY A 399 -7.06 -8.22 14.57
N THR A 400 -6.72 -8.78 15.72
CA THR A 400 -7.66 -9.17 16.77
C THR A 400 -7.28 -8.40 18.04
N PRO A 401 -8.09 -8.41 19.12
CA PRO A 401 -7.70 -7.80 20.39
C PRO A 401 -6.57 -8.59 21.12
N SER A 402 -5.78 -9.36 20.36
CA SER A 402 -4.62 -10.14 20.78
C SER A 402 -3.46 -9.91 19.82
N THR A 403 -2.24 -9.82 20.36
CA THR A 403 -1.00 -9.70 19.59
C THR A 403 -0.04 -10.88 19.81
N ASP A 404 -0.43 -11.88 20.62
CA ASP A 404 0.37 -13.09 20.89
C ASP A 404 0.27 -14.12 19.76
N TRP A 405 0.63 -13.71 18.54
CA TRP A 405 0.63 -14.56 17.34
C TRP A 405 1.62 -14.03 16.28
N ASP A 406 1.96 -14.89 15.33
CA ASP A 406 2.82 -14.63 14.16
C ASP A 406 2.47 -15.59 13.01
N ARG A 407 3.19 -15.49 11.88
CA ARG A 407 3.00 -16.32 10.68
C ARG A 407 4.21 -17.20 10.36
N ASN A 408 5.01 -17.56 11.37
CA ASN A 408 6.30 -18.21 11.13
C ASN A 408 6.16 -19.56 10.42
N LYS A 409 5.09 -20.29 10.73
CA LYS A 409 4.77 -21.59 10.12
C LYS A 409 4.40 -21.40 8.65
N GLU A 410 3.57 -20.41 8.35
CA GLU A 410 3.04 -20.19 7.01
C GLU A 410 4.12 -19.63 6.05
N SER A 411 5.09 -18.86 6.53
CA SER A 411 6.19 -18.33 5.69
C SER A 411 7.40 -19.27 5.54
N ASP A 412 7.49 -20.35 6.32
CA ASP A 412 8.60 -21.31 6.25
C ASP A 412 8.46 -22.26 5.05
N ILE A 413 8.67 -21.77 3.83
CA ILE A 413 8.78 -22.62 2.62
C ILE A 413 10.22 -22.61 2.07
N ASP A 414 10.42 -23.13 0.86
CA ASP A 414 11.72 -23.31 0.20
C ASP A 414 12.33 -22.04 -0.40
N VAL A 415 11.60 -20.92 -0.38
CA VAL A 415 12.03 -19.60 -0.84
C VAL A 415 11.64 -18.51 0.17
N PRO A 416 12.29 -17.32 0.13
CA PRO A 416 11.86 -16.16 0.90
C PRO A 416 10.42 -15.77 0.58
N VAL A 417 9.57 -15.66 1.60
CA VAL A 417 8.15 -15.31 1.45
C VAL A 417 7.89 -13.87 1.87
N ILE A 418 7.29 -13.10 0.97
CA ILE A 418 6.88 -11.71 1.20
C ILE A 418 5.36 -11.64 1.24
N ALA A 419 4.79 -11.00 2.27
CA ALA A 419 3.35 -10.82 2.36
C ALA A 419 2.80 -9.88 1.29
N HIS A 420 1.87 -10.40 0.49
CA HIS A 420 1.28 -9.70 -0.63
C HIS A 420 0.17 -8.76 -0.18
N GLU A 421 0.26 -7.49 -0.55
CA GLU A 421 -0.80 -6.49 -0.41
C GLU A 421 -1.50 -6.49 0.95
N THR A 422 -0.72 -6.47 2.02
CA THR A 422 -1.23 -6.51 3.38
C THR A 422 -1.83 -5.13 3.78
N GLY A 423 -2.72 -5.10 4.78
CA GLY A 423 -3.28 -3.83 5.29
C GLY A 423 -4.22 -3.09 4.31
N GLN A 424 -5.36 -3.68 3.96
CA GLN A 424 -6.29 -3.16 2.96
C GLN A 424 -7.62 -2.69 3.57
N ARG A 425 -7.59 -1.58 4.30
CA ARG A 425 -8.71 -1.12 5.12
C ARG A 425 -9.10 0.29 4.74
N CYS A 426 -10.30 0.39 4.16
CA CYS A 426 -10.78 1.64 3.60
C CYS A 426 -11.21 2.60 4.72
N MET A 427 -10.90 3.88 4.54
CA MET A 427 -11.38 4.98 5.37
C MET A 427 -12.33 5.88 4.57
N TYR A 428 -13.00 6.80 5.26
CA TYR A 428 -13.89 7.77 4.63
C TYR A 428 -13.08 8.84 3.87
N PRO A 429 -13.48 9.28 2.67
CA PRO A 429 -12.70 10.23 1.87
C PRO A 429 -12.56 11.61 2.51
N ASN A 430 -11.41 12.25 2.29
CA ASN A 430 -11.20 13.66 2.61
C ASN A 430 -11.63 14.56 1.44
N PHE A 431 -12.80 15.20 1.54
CA PHE A 431 -13.30 16.07 0.46
C PHE A 431 -12.48 17.34 0.23
N ASP A 432 -11.63 17.74 1.18
CA ASP A 432 -10.70 18.87 0.96
C ASP A 432 -9.66 18.56 -0.12
N GLU A 433 -9.40 17.27 -0.39
CA GLU A 433 -8.45 16.81 -1.41
C GLU A 433 -8.88 17.20 -2.83
N ILE A 434 -10.17 17.41 -3.08
CA ILE A 434 -10.72 17.79 -4.40
C ILE A 434 -9.94 18.99 -5.00
N ARG A 435 -9.53 19.95 -4.17
CA ARG A 435 -8.82 21.17 -4.63
C ARG A 435 -7.41 20.90 -5.18
N LYS A 436 -6.83 19.72 -4.90
CA LYS A 436 -5.49 19.33 -5.37
C LYS A 436 -5.49 18.84 -6.82
N TYR A 437 -6.62 18.35 -7.31
CA TYR A 437 -6.80 17.81 -8.65
C TYR A 437 -6.93 18.94 -9.70
N THR A 438 -5.81 19.64 -9.92
CA THR A 438 -5.70 20.82 -10.79
C THR A 438 -5.18 20.50 -12.19
N GLY A 439 -4.81 19.24 -12.44
CA GLY A 439 -4.21 18.77 -13.68
C GLY A 439 -5.22 18.14 -14.64
N VAL A 440 -4.79 17.06 -15.31
CA VAL A 440 -5.56 16.38 -16.35
C VAL A 440 -6.70 15.51 -15.79
N LEU A 441 -6.54 14.99 -14.56
CA LEU A 441 -7.56 14.18 -13.89
C LEU A 441 -8.39 15.02 -12.91
N GLU A 442 -9.71 14.86 -12.97
CA GLU A 442 -10.68 15.49 -12.08
C GLU A 442 -11.23 14.45 -11.07
N ALA A 443 -11.37 14.85 -9.80
CA ALA A 443 -11.92 14.02 -8.72
C ALA A 443 -13.47 13.98 -8.69
N ARG A 444 -14.10 13.72 -9.84
CA ARG A 444 -15.58 13.73 -9.98
C ARG A 444 -16.28 12.69 -9.09
N ASN A 445 -15.62 11.57 -8.81
CA ASN A 445 -16.09 10.58 -7.85
C ASN A 445 -16.22 11.17 -6.43
N PHE A 446 -15.26 11.96 -5.96
CA PHE A 446 -15.35 12.64 -4.67
C PHE A 446 -16.54 13.62 -4.64
N GLU A 447 -16.79 14.34 -5.73
CA GLU A 447 -17.94 15.26 -5.83
C GLU A 447 -19.27 14.52 -5.68
N VAL A 448 -19.41 13.37 -6.36
CA VAL A 448 -20.60 12.50 -6.25
C VAL A 448 -20.78 12.00 -4.82
N PHE A 449 -19.70 11.57 -4.15
CA PHE A 449 -19.77 11.13 -2.75
C PHE A 449 -20.21 12.26 -1.82
N ARG A 450 -19.66 13.47 -2.01
CA ARG A 450 -20.00 14.67 -1.24
C ARG A 450 -21.46 15.09 -1.44
N GLU A 451 -21.95 15.06 -2.67
CA GLU A 451 -23.36 15.35 -2.99
C GLU A 451 -24.32 14.35 -2.34
N ARG A 452 -23.99 13.05 -2.38
CA ARG A 452 -24.78 12.01 -1.70
C ARG A 452 -24.81 12.20 -0.19
N LEU A 453 -23.66 12.50 0.43
CA LEU A 453 -23.60 12.79 1.86
C LEU A 453 -24.44 14.02 2.24
N THR A 454 -24.41 15.06 1.38
CA THR A 454 -25.23 16.26 1.55
C THR A 454 -26.71 15.95 1.49
N LYS A 455 -27.13 15.12 0.52
CA LYS A 455 -28.52 14.69 0.37
C LYS A 455 -29.03 13.93 1.61
N ASN A 456 -28.16 13.18 2.27
CA ASN A 456 -28.50 12.43 3.50
C ASN A 456 -28.27 13.25 4.78
N GLY A 457 -28.03 14.57 4.67
CA GLY A 457 -27.99 15.51 5.80
C GLY A 457 -26.72 15.46 6.67
N MET A 458 -25.67 14.78 6.22
CA MET A 458 -24.49 14.49 7.05
C MET A 458 -23.20 15.20 6.58
N LEU A 459 -23.29 16.17 5.66
CA LEU A 459 -22.10 16.88 5.15
C LEU A 459 -21.25 17.51 6.27
N HIS A 460 -21.91 18.02 7.32
CA HIS A 460 -21.24 18.62 8.47
C HIS A 460 -20.37 17.64 9.27
N GLN A 461 -20.60 16.33 9.15
CA GLN A 461 -19.83 15.26 9.81
C GLN A 461 -18.71 14.70 8.92
N ALA A 462 -18.56 15.15 7.68
CA ALA A 462 -17.63 14.55 6.71
C ALA A 462 -16.19 14.48 7.25
N ASN A 463 -15.72 15.56 7.87
CA ASN A 463 -14.38 15.62 8.46
C ASN A 463 -14.24 14.72 9.69
N ASP A 464 -15.29 14.58 10.49
CA ASP A 464 -15.29 13.70 11.66
C ASP A 464 -15.28 12.23 11.22
N PHE A 465 -16.01 11.89 10.14
CA PHE A 465 -15.93 10.56 9.53
C PHE A 465 -14.54 10.25 9.01
N PHE A 466 -13.93 11.19 8.27
CA PHE A 466 -12.55 11.05 7.79
C PHE A 466 -11.56 10.84 8.95
N LYS A 467 -11.63 11.65 10.00
CA LYS A 467 -10.74 11.52 11.18
C LYS A 467 -10.96 10.22 11.94
N ALA A 468 -12.21 9.85 12.22
CA ALA A 468 -12.52 8.65 12.99
C ALA A 468 -12.11 7.38 12.25
N THR A 469 -12.44 7.28 10.96
CA THR A 469 -12.03 6.16 10.11
C THR A 469 -10.52 6.13 9.89
N GLY A 470 -9.88 7.29 9.71
CA GLY A 470 -8.43 7.41 9.55
C GLY A 470 -7.65 6.98 10.80
N ALA A 471 -8.08 7.42 12.00
CA ALA A 471 -7.47 6.99 13.26
C ALA A 471 -7.62 5.48 13.47
N HIS A 472 -8.78 4.92 13.12
CA HIS A 472 -9.00 3.48 13.16
C HIS A 472 -8.12 2.73 12.13
N THR A 473 -7.93 3.23 10.91
CA THR A 473 -6.99 2.64 9.95
C THR A 473 -5.55 2.68 10.46
N VAL A 474 -5.11 3.78 11.09
CA VAL A 474 -3.78 3.87 11.72
C VAL A 474 -3.60 2.80 12.80
N LEU A 475 -4.61 2.58 13.65
CA LEU A 475 -4.61 1.51 14.65
C LEU A 475 -4.45 0.13 14.00
N GLN A 476 -5.18 -0.13 12.91
CA GLN A 476 -5.10 -1.41 12.21
C GLN A 476 -3.76 -1.61 11.49
N TYR A 477 -3.19 -0.55 10.91
CA TYR A 477 -1.88 -0.60 10.27
C TYR A 477 -0.77 -0.91 11.27
N LYS A 478 -0.83 -0.33 12.47
CA LYS A 478 0.07 -0.69 13.57
C LYS A 478 0.02 -2.19 13.85
N GLU A 479 -1.16 -2.79 13.95
CA GLU A 479 -1.28 -4.23 14.23
C GLU A 479 -0.80 -5.10 13.06
N VAL A 480 -1.17 -4.74 11.83
CA VAL A 480 -0.68 -5.43 10.63
C VAL A 480 0.84 -5.41 10.58
N ASN A 481 1.45 -4.23 10.71
CA ASN A 481 2.90 -4.07 10.69
C ASN A 481 3.55 -4.93 11.78
N GLU A 482 3.16 -4.76 13.04
CA GLU A 482 3.79 -5.48 14.16
C GLU A 482 3.64 -7.00 14.04
N SER A 483 2.51 -7.50 13.53
CA SER A 483 2.33 -8.94 13.33
C SER A 483 3.28 -9.54 12.29
N LEU A 484 3.55 -8.79 11.22
CA LEU A 484 4.48 -9.19 10.17
C LEU A 484 5.92 -9.06 10.67
N LEU A 485 6.24 -8.01 11.41
CA LEU A 485 7.57 -7.85 12.04
C LEU A 485 7.85 -8.90 13.14
N ARG A 486 6.81 -9.44 13.82
CA ARG A 486 6.95 -10.60 14.73
C ARG A 486 7.26 -11.91 13.99
N THR A 487 7.01 -11.97 12.68
CA THR A 487 7.18 -13.17 11.87
C THR A 487 8.64 -13.31 11.38
N ARG A 488 9.49 -13.87 12.25
CA ARG A 488 10.93 -14.07 12.01
C ARG A 488 11.26 -14.78 10.69
N THR A 489 10.43 -15.71 10.20
CA THR A 489 10.71 -16.46 8.96
C THR A 489 10.09 -15.83 7.71
N SER A 490 9.58 -14.59 7.77
CA SER A 490 9.06 -13.86 6.61
C SER A 490 10.14 -12.95 6.02
N GLY A 491 10.29 -12.99 4.70
CA GLY A 491 11.20 -12.13 3.94
C GLY A 491 10.74 -10.67 3.86
N GLY A 492 9.51 -10.36 4.27
CA GLY A 492 8.98 -9.01 4.22
C GLY A 492 7.47 -8.94 4.02
N PHE A 493 7.01 -7.74 3.73
CA PHE A 493 5.64 -7.48 3.32
C PHE A 493 5.57 -6.34 2.31
N GLN A 494 4.45 -6.25 1.61
CA GLN A 494 4.14 -5.19 0.68
C GLN A 494 2.75 -4.67 1.06
N LEU A 495 2.65 -3.46 1.60
CA LEU A 495 1.35 -2.83 1.84
C LEU A 495 0.71 -2.48 0.51
N LEU A 496 -0.59 -2.73 0.38
CA LEU A 496 -1.34 -2.28 -0.79
C LEU A 496 -1.22 -0.76 -0.96
N GLY A 497 -1.27 0.01 0.12
CA GLY A 497 -1.18 1.45 0.02
C GLY A 497 -0.70 2.10 1.31
N LEU A 498 0.51 2.66 1.28
CA LEU A 498 0.84 3.78 2.17
C LEU A 498 0.14 5.06 1.68
N ALA A 499 -0.02 5.19 0.35
CA ALA A 499 -0.80 6.20 -0.34
C ALA A 499 -2.14 5.63 -0.85
N ASP A 500 -3.11 6.51 -1.07
CA ASP A 500 -4.40 6.13 -1.65
C ASP A 500 -4.29 5.63 -3.08
N PHE A 501 -5.16 4.69 -3.41
CA PHE A 501 -5.24 4.09 -4.74
C PHE A 501 -6.52 4.56 -5.44
N PRO A 502 -6.46 5.48 -6.42
CA PRO A 502 -7.64 6.02 -7.08
C PRO A 502 -8.29 5.06 -8.09
N GLY A 503 -7.62 3.96 -8.44
CA GLY A 503 -8.14 2.94 -9.35
C GLY A 503 -9.24 2.07 -8.73
N GLN A 504 -9.89 1.25 -9.57
CA GLN A 504 -10.87 0.22 -9.17
C GLN A 504 -11.94 0.68 -8.16
N GLY A 505 -12.51 1.87 -8.33
CA GLY A 505 -13.52 2.39 -7.40
C GLY A 505 -13.02 3.38 -6.34
N SER A 506 -11.73 3.75 -6.40
CA SER A 506 -11.01 4.57 -5.43
C SER A 506 -10.99 3.99 -4.02
N ALA A 507 -9.87 3.37 -3.69
CA ALA A 507 -9.56 2.79 -2.40
C ALA A 507 -8.82 3.81 -1.53
N PHE A 508 -9.54 4.37 -0.56
CA PHE A 508 -8.98 5.27 0.45
C PHE A 508 -8.32 4.45 1.57
N VAL A 509 -7.23 3.76 1.25
CA VAL A 509 -6.53 2.86 2.17
C VAL A 509 -5.29 3.51 2.78
N GLY A 510 -4.73 4.52 2.13
CA GLY A 510 -3.47 5.13 2.52
C GLY A 510 -3.60 6.10 3.68
N ILE A 511 -2.54 6.20 4.50
CA ILE A 511 -2.35 7.31 5.44
C ILE A 511 -1.76 8.55 4.75
N LEU A 512 -1.32 8.38 3.50
CA LEU A 512 -0.99 9.43 2.54
C LEU A 512 -2.09 9.48 1.47
N ASP A 513 -2.28 10.65 0.88
CA ASP A 513 -3.18 10.78 -0.29
C ASP A 513 -2.49 10.34 -1.60
N ALA A 514 -3.21 10.41 -2.72
CA ALA A 514 -2.73 9.99 -4.03
C ALA A 514 -1.55 10.82 -4.57
N PHE A 515 -1.13 11.89 -3.87
CA PHE A 515 0.05 12.71 -4.20
C PHE A 515 1.26 12.38 -3.32
N TRP A 516 1.15 11.36 -2.46
CA TRP A 516 2.10 11.01 -1.41
C TRP A 516 2.24 12.08 -0.32
N GLU A 517 1.21 12.90 -0.10
CA GLU A 517 1.19 13.90 0.97
C GLU A 517 0.47 13.37 2.22
N SER A 518 0.91 13.83 3.39
CA SER A 518 0.29 13.41 4.66
C SER A 518 -1.16 13.87 4.75
N LYS A 519 -2.04 12.93 5.12
CA LYS A 519 -3.43 13.22 5.46
C LYS A 519 -3.61 13.83 6.85
N GLY A 520 -2.54 14.00 7.62
CA GLY A 520 -2.59 14.51 8.99
C GLY A 520 -3.12 13.51 10.03
N LEU A 521 -3.23 12.22 9.66
CA LEU A 521 -3.75 11.16 10.54
C LEU A 521 -2.69 10.58 11.47
N VAL A 522 -1.43 10.53 11.02
CA VAL A 522 -0.28 10.03 11.80
C VAL A 522 1.02 10.64 11.25
N SER A 523 1.93 11.02 12.15
CA SER A 523 3.25 11.50 11.75
C SER A 523 4.17 10.33 11.35
N PRO A 524 5.19 10.56 10.51
CA PRO A 524 6.18 9.53 10.19
C PRO A 524 6.84 8.94 11.44
N GLU A 525 7.21 9.77 12.43
CA GLU A 525 7.85 9.32 13.67
C GLU A 525 6.95 8.37 14.47
N LYS A 526 5.65 8.67 14.53
CA LYS A 526 4.68 7.82 15.24
C LYS A 526 4.44 6.52 14.48
N PHE A 527 4.32 6.57 13.16
CA PHE A 527 4.14 5.36 12.35
C PHE A 527 5.35 4.41 12.47
N ARG A 528 6.57 4.98 12.55
CA ARG A 528 7.83 4.24 12.73
C ARG A 528 7.91 3.45 14.03
N GLU A 529 7.12 3.78 15.05
CA GLU A 529 7.02 2.96 16.27
C GLU A 529 6.51 1.54 15.95
N SER A 530 5.82 1.34 14.82
CA SER A 530 5.34 0.04 14.34
C SER A 530 6.00 -0.44 13.05
N CYS A 531 6.72 0.41 12.32
CA CYS A 531 7.37 0.08 11.06
C CYS A 531 8.70 0.84 10.90
N ALA A 532 9.80 0.22 11.28
CA ALA A 532 11.14 0.79 11.18
C ALA A 532 12.19 -0.33 11.17
N PRO A 533 13.48 -0.04 10.90
CA PRO A 533 14.55 -1.03 11.02
C PRO A 533 14.67 -1.67 12.42
N THR A 534 14.19 -0.98 13.46
CA THR A 534 14.12 -1.51 14.83
C THR A 534 12.77 -1.16 15.45
N VAL A 535 12.03 -2.14 15.95
CA VAL A 535 10.69 -1.98 16.55
C VAL A 535 10.57 -2.86 17.80
N LEU A 536 10.06 -2.27 18.89
CA LEU A 536 9.65 -3.02 20.08
C LEU A 536 8.27 -3.64 19.84
N LEU A 537 8.09 -4.90 20.23
CA LEU A 537 6.89 -5.67 19.96
C LEU A 537 6.36 -6.24 21.28
N ALA A 538 5.07 -6.05 21.56
CA ALA A 538 4.40 -6.66 22.71
C ALA A 538 3.47 -7.77 22.25
N ARG A 539 3.48 -8.89 22.97
CA ARG A 539 2.54 -10.00 22.83
C ARG A 539 1.57 -9.99 24.00
N LEU A 540 0.35 -9.54 23.72
CA LEU A 540 -0.79 -9.46 24.62
C LEU A 540 -1.77 -10.57 24.24
N GLN A 541 -2.24 -11.34 25.23
CA GLN A 541 -3.23 -12.39 24.98
C GLN A 541 -4.63 -11.80 24.69
N LYS A 542 -4.97 -10.71 25.36
CA LYS A 542 -6.22 -9.96 25.24
C LYS A 542 -5.98 -8.49 25.61
N ARG A 543 -6.94 -7.63 25.31
CA ARG A 543 -6.88 -6.18 25.62
C ARG A 543 -7.87 -5.71 26.70
N THR A 544 -8.83 -6.54 27.09
CA THR A 544 -9.81 -6.21 28.13
C THR A 544 -9.64 -7.12 29.35
N PHE A 545 -9.61 -6.54 30.53
CA PHE A 545 -9.35 -7.21 31.81
C PHE A 545 -10.38 -6.81 32.87
N LEU A 546 -10.69 -7.71 33.79
CA LEU A 546 -11.33 -7.35 35.05
C LEU A 546 -10.28 -6.85 36.06
N SER A 547 -10.72 -5.97 36.95
CA SER A 547 -9.93 -5.58 38.13
C SER A 547 -9.54 -6.82 38.95
N GLY A 548 -8.27 -6.86 39.34
CA GLY A 548 -7.64 -8.00 40.03
C GLY A 548 -7.15 -9.14 39.12
N GLU A 549 -7.26 -9.00 37.80
CA GLU A 549 -6.54 -9.87 36.88
C GLU A 549 -5.04 -9.50 36.79
N GLN A 550 -4.24 -10.43 36.26
CA GLN A 550 -2.84 -10.18 35.94
C GLN A 550 -2.68 -9.92 34.44
N LEU A 551 -2.02 -8.81 34.10
CA LEU A 551 -1.56 -8.51 32.75
C LEU A 551 -0.18 -9.16 32.54
N LYS A 552 -0.12 -10.15 31.65
CA LYS A 552 1.12 -10.79 31.22
C LYS A 552 1.47 -10.37 29.79
N VAL A 553 2.68 -9.82 29.61
CA VAL A 553 3.15 -9.31 28.33
C VAL A 553 4.51 -9.92 28.00
N LYS A 554 4.63 -10.61 26.86
CA LYS A 554 5.96 -10.99 26.34
C LYS A 554 6.45 -9.85 25.47
N MET A 555 7.68 -9.41 25.71
CA MET A 555 8.33 -8.37 24.92
C MET A 555 9.30 -9.02 23.95
N ASP A 556 9.21 -8.62 22.68
CA ASP A 556 10.13 -8.98 21.62
C ASP A 556 10.71 -7.70 20.99
N ILE A 557 11.76 -7.86 20.20
CA ILE A 557 12.33 -6.81 19.36
C ILE A 557 12.53 -7.33 17.94
N TYR A 558 12.04 -6.58 16.97
CA TYR A 558 12.45 -6.68 15.57
C TYR A 558 13.64 -5.75 15.36
N HIS A 559 14.74 -6.27 14.85
CA HIS A 559 15.94 -5.50 14.57
C HIS A 559 16.61 -5.97 13.28
N PHE A 560 16.23 -5.35 12.16
CA PHE A 560 16.87 -5.45 10.85
C PHE A 560 17.64 -4.17 10.52
N GLY A 561 18.26 -3.55 11.54
CA GLY A 561 19.30 -2.54 11.36
C GLY A 561 20.66 -3.18 11.11
N LYS A 562 21.67 -2.38 10.73
CA LYS A 562 23.01 -2.87 10.40
C LYS A 562 23.95 -3.09 11.60
N ASP A 563 23.69 -2.41 12.71
CA ASP A 563 24.61 -2.34 13.86
C ASP A 563 24.09 -3.16 15.03
N VAL A 564 24.98 -3.84 15.76
CA VAL A 564 24.62 -4.53 17.02
C VAL A 564 24.05 -3.52 18.02
N LEU A 565 22.84 -3.77 18.53
CA LEU A 565 22.31 -3.00 19.66
C LEU A 565 23.02 -3.45 20.93
N LYS A 566 23.75 -2.51 21.55
CA LYS A 566 24.43 -2.74 22.81
C LYS A 566 23.41 -3.03 23.90
N LYS A 567 23.80 -3.89 24.85
CA LYS A 567 23.03 -4.19 26.06
C LYS A 567 22.55 -2.90 26.73
N GLU A 568 21.25 -2.75 26.85
CA GLU A 568 20.57 -1.61 27.46
C GLU A 568 19.25 -2.08 28.07
N LYS A 569 18.86 -1.59 29.25
CA LYS A 569 17.60 -2.01 29.86
C LYS A 569 16.40 -1.55 29.04
N LEU A 570 15.43 -2.45 28.84
CA LEU A 570 14.10 -2.05 28.40
C LEU A 570 13.38 -1.42 29.58
N ASN A 571 13.03 -0.14 29.49
CA ASN A 571 12.20 0.54 30.49
C ASN A 571 10.74 0.43 30.06
N TRP A 572 9.84 0.16 31.01
CA TRP A 572 8.42 0.11 30.74
C TRP A 572 7.61 0.77 31.86
N SER A 573 6.43 1.28 31.50
CA SER A 573 5.44 1.84 32.43
C SER A 573 4.03 1.58 31.92
N LEU A 574 3.13 1.21 32.81
CA LEU A 574 1.69 1.21 32.60
C LEU A 574 1.13 2.50 33.19
N ILE A 575 0.52 3.33 32.35
CA ILE A 575 -0.04 4.63 32.75
C ILE A 575 -1.54 4.69 32.48
N ASP A 576 -2.27 5.51 33.24
CA ASP A 576 -3.67 5.84 32.96
C ASP A 576 -3.81 7.04 32.00
N GLU A 577 -5.05 7.41 31.72
CA GLU A 577 -5.45 8.49 30.80
C GLU A 577 -4.94 9.88 31.24
N ASP A 578 -4.76 10.10 32.55
CA ASP A 578 -4.19 11.32 33.12
C ASP A 578 -2.65 11.31 33.11
N GLY A 579 -2.03 10.22 32.65
CA GLY A 579 -0.59 10.03 32.61
C GLY A 579 0.04 9.61 33.94
N LYS A 580 -0.78 9.25 34.94
CA LYS A 580 -0.30 8.73 36.21
C LYS A 580 0.19 7.29 36.02
N ILE A 581 1.36 7.01 36.61
CA ILE A 581 1.99 5.69 36.55
C ILE A 581 1.28 4.75 37.52
N ILE A 582 0.67 3.69 36.97
CA ILE A 582 0.08 2.59 37.72
C ILE A 582 1.17 1.59 38.13
N SER A 583 2.04 1.22 37.19
CA SER A 583 3.17 0.33 37.42
C SER A 583 4.33 0.67 36.49
N LYS A 584 5.55 0.34 36.87
CA LYS A 584 6.74 0.51 36.03
C LYS A 584 7.83 -0.48 36.41
N GLY A 585 8.74 -0.74 35.47
CA GLY A 585 9.87 -1.61 35.72
C GLY A 585 10.89 -1.59 34.59
N THR A 586 11.83 -2.52 34.67
CA THR A 586 12.87 -2.70 33.66
C THR A 586 13.11 -4.18 33.37
N LEU A 587 13.43 -4.52 32.13
CA LEU A 587 13.98 -5.83 31.77
C LEU A 587 15.45 -5.69 31.37
N ASP A 588 16.30 -6.56 31.92
CA ASP A 588 17.66 -6.72 31.46
C ASP A 588 17.68 -7.52 30.16
N ASN A 589 18.58 -7.19 29.25
CA ASN A 589 18.79 -7.95 28.02
C ASN A 589 20.28 -8.17 27.73
N LYS A 590 20.53 -8.88 26.64
CA LYS A 590 21.84 -9.12 26.03
C LYS A 590 22.04 -8.15 24.86
N ASN A 591 23.24 -8.14 24.28
CA ASN A 591 23.45 -7.51 22.98
C ASN A 591 22.53 -8.18 21.95
N ILE A 592 21.82 -7.39 21.16
CA ILE A 592 20.91 -7.88 20.11
C ILE A 592 21.64 -7.77 18.79
N GLN A 593 21.78 -8.90 18.11
CA GLN A 593 22.44 -8.96 16.80
C GLN A 593 21.54 -8.31 15.73
N PRO A 594 22.12 -7.70 14.69
CA PRO A 594 21.37 -7.22 13.54
C PRO A 594 20.66 -8.38 12.81
N TYR A 595 19.69 -8.02 11.96
CA TYR A 595 18.94 -8.94 11.10
C TYR A 595 18.22 -10.06 11.86
N THR A 596 17.54 -9.70 12.95
CA THR A 596 16.87 -10.67 13.81
C THR A 596 15.54 -10.19 14.36
N VAL A 597 14.75 -11.14 14.81
CA VAL A 597 13.70 -10.92 15.81
C VAL A 597 14.15 -11.66 17.05
N ASP A 598 14.17 -11.04 18.24
CA ASP A 598 14.62 -11.69 19.48
C ASP A 598 13.68 -11.37 20.64
N SER A 599 13.70 -12.20 21.68
CA SER A 599 12.89 -11.97 22.88
C SER A 599 13.62 -11.07 23.88
N LEU A 600 12.88 -10.15 24.49
CA LEU A 600 13.35 -9.25 25.55
C LEU A 600 12.90 -9.69 26.95
N GLY A 601 12.03 -10.69 27.05
CA GLY A 601 11.54 -11.23 28.32
C GLY A 601 10.04 -11.05 28.53
N THR A 602 9.59 -11.19 29.77
CA THR A 602 8.17 -11.11 30.15
C THR A 602 7.97 -10.08 31.25
N ILE A 603 6.86 -9.36 31.16
CA ILE A 603 6.38 -8.39 32.14
C ILE A 603 5.08 -8.96 32.73
N ASP A 604 5.00 -9.05 34.05
CA ASP A 604 3.80 -9.43 34.77
C ASP A 604 3.37 -8.24 35.65
N ILE A 605 2.13 -7.78 35.49
CA ILE A 605 1.58 -6.61 36.20
C ILE A 605 0.25 -7.01 36.82
N ASP A 606 0.14 -6.85 38.14
CA ASP A 606 -1.12 -7.05 38.85
C ASP A 606 -2.01 -5.82 38.66
N LEU A 607 -3.26 -6.04 38.21
CA LEU A 607 -4.26 -4.98 37.98
C LEU A 607 -5.16 -4.77 39.21
N ASP A 608 -4.62 -5.04 40.40
CA ASP A 608 -5.29 -4.84 41.68
C ASP A 608 -5.49 -3.34 41.96
N GLY A 609 -6.59 -3.01 42.64
CA GLY A 609 -6.86 -1.64 43.09
C GLY A 609 -7.44 -0.70 42.04
N ILE A 610 -7.69 -1.16 40.81
CA ILE A 610 -8.44 -0.42 39.80
C ILE A 610 -9.94 -0.51 40.14
N THR A 611 -10.52 0.61 40.58
CA THR A 611 -11.89 0.67 41.12
C THR A 611 -12.93 1.24 40.16
N HIS A 612 -12.50 1.80 39.03
CA HIS A 612 -13.36 2.36 37.98
C HIS A 612 -12.89 1.87 36.61
N ALA A 613 -13.77 1.97 35.62
CA ALA A 613 -13.42 1.61 34.24
C ALA A 613 -12.40 2.63 33.71
N CYS A 614 -11.25 2.15 33.22
CA CYS A 614 -10.19 3.02 32.71
C CYS A 614 -9.47 2.38 31.51
N GLN A 615 -8.93 3.24 30.65
CA GLN A 615 -7.94 2.84 29.66
C GLN A 615 -6.54 2.96 30.29
N LEU A 616 -5.71 1.94 30.11
CA LEU A 616 -4.29 1.99 30.47
C LEU A 616 -3.43 1.83 29.23
N THR A 617 -2.31 2.53 29.18
CA THR A 617 -1.34 2.45 28.09
C THR A 617 -0.03 1.87 28.62
N LEU A 618 0.36 0.70 28.10
CA LEU A 618 1.69 0.14 28.29
C LEU A 618 2.64 0.88 27.37
N LYS A 619 3.63 1.59 27.94
CA LYS A 619 4.73 2.23 27.21
C LYS A 619 6.02 1.47 27.46
N ALA A 620 6.77 1.21 26.40
CA ALA A 620 8.09 0.58 26.49
C ALA A 620 9.13 1.38 25.68
N GLY A 621 10.37 1.42 26.15
CA GLY A 621 11.45 2.15 25.48
C GLY A 621 12.84 1.61 25.79
N MET A 622 13.69 1.60 24.77
CA MET A 622 15.07 1.11 24.82
C MET A 622 15.86 1.61 23.59
N GLY A 623 17.09 2.11 23.80
CA GLY A 623 17.99 2.44 22.69
C GLY A 623 17.44 3.49 21.73
N GLY A 624 16.67 4.45 22.23
CA GLY A 624 15.98 5.47 21.44
C GLY A 624 14.73 4.98 20.70
N VAL A 625 14.42 3.67 20.74
CA VAL A 625 13.19 3.10 20.21
C VAL A 625 12.14 3.08 21.32
N LYS A 626 10.89 3.38 20.96
CA LYS A 626 9.75 3.35 21.87
C LYS A 626 8.53 2.80 21.15
N ASN A 627 7.62 2.21 21.90
CA ASN A 627 6.31 1.79 21.40
C ASN A 627 5.31 1.72 22.56
N GLU A 628 4.02 1.68 22.22
CA GLU A 628 2.94 1.63 23.21
C GLU A 628 1.72 0.82 22.76
N TRP A 629 0.97 0.31 23.75
CA TRP A 629 -0.22 -0.53 23.54
C TRP A 629 -1.29 -0.23 24.59
N ASN A 630 -2.52 0.00 24.14
CA ASN A 630 -3.68 0.23 25.00
C ASN A 630 -4.30 -1.10 25.46
N ILE A 631 -4.74 -1.10 26.72
CA ILE A 631 -5.62 -2.09 27.34
C ILE A 631 -6.72 -1.39 28.13
N TRP A 632 -7.78 -2.11 28.47
CA TRP A 632 -8.91 -1.60 29.23
C TRP A 632 -9.15 -2.50 30.44
N VAL A 633 -9.33 -1.87 31.59
CA VAL A 633 -9.60 -2.57 32.85
C VAL A 633 -10.94 -2.12 33.39
N TYR A 634 -11.80 -3.08 33.69
CA TYR A 634 -13.16 -2.84 34.16
C TYR A 634 -13.34 -3.34 35.59
N PRO A 635 -14.06 -2.58 36.45
CA PRO A 635 -14.32 -3.00 37.81
C PRO A 635 -15.30 -4.17 37.85
N GLN A 636 -15.30 -4.91 38.95
CA GLN A 636 -16.35 -5.91 39.21
C GLN A 636 -17.71 -5.20 39.34
N GLN A 637 -18.68 -5.65 38.55
CA GLN A 637 -20.03 -5.09 38.57
C GLN A 637 -20.81 -5.59 39.78
N THR A 638 -21.26 -4.69 40.64
CA THR A 638 -21.93 -5.04 41.91
C THR A 638 -23.30 -4.38 42.11
N GLU A 639 -23.59 -3.27 41.42
CA GLU A 639 -24.81 -2.49 41.65
C GLU A 639 -25.78 -2.52 40.46
N LYS A 640 -27.03 -2.92 40.72
CA LYS A 640 -28.13 -2.82 39.76
C LYS A 640 -28.76 -1.44 39.82
N GLN A 641 -28.97 -0.84 38.65
CA GLN A 641 -29.66 0.44 38.53
C GLN A 641 -31.19 0.23 38.53
N THR A 642 -31.94 1.08 39.24
CA THR A 642 -33.40 0.89 39.45
C THR A 642 -34.29 2.05 38.95
N ASN A 643 -33.71 3.18 38.55
CA ASN A 643 -34.45 4.42 38.20
C ASN A 643 -34.78 4.55 36.70
N PHE A 644 -34.96 3.44 36.01
CA PHE A 644 -35.36 3.42 34.60
C PHE A 644 -36.08 2.10 34.28
N VAL A 645 -36.71 2.05 33.12
CA VAL A 645 -37.33 0.82 32.61
C VAL A 645 -36.46 0.20 31.53
N TYR A 646 -36.05 -1.05 31.74
CA TYR A 646 -35.38 -1.86 30.74
C TYR A 646 -36.40 -2.66 29.92
N THR A 647 -36.30 -2.63 28.60
CA THR A 647 -37.11 -3.46 27.71
C THR A 647 -36.30 -3.96 26.52
N ARG A 648 -36.69 -5.13 26.00
CA ARG A 648 -36.13 -5.71 24.77
C ARG A 648 -37.04 -5.53 23.54
N LYS A 649 -38.24 -4.95 23.72
CA LYS A 649 -39.30 -4.92 22.70
C LYS A 649 -39.88 -3.54 22.55
N TRP A 650 -40.08 -3.13 21.30
CA TRP A 650 -40.92 -1.99 20.96
C TRP A 650 -42.38 -2.45 20.79
N ASN A 651 -43.26 -2.10 21.73
CA ASN A 651 -44.67 -2.51 21.75
C ASN A 651 -45.55 -1.49 22.51
N GLU A 652 -46.84 -1.77 22.61
CA GLU A 652 -47.82 -0.96 23.35
C GLU A 652 -47.47 -0.74 24.83
N GLU A 653 -46.76 -1.68 25.46
CA GLU A 653 -46.33 -1.54 26.86
C GLU A 653 -45.20 -0.51 26.98
N THR A 654 -44.20 -0.58 26.10
CA THR A 654 -43.13 0.42 25.98
C THR A 654 -43.70 1.82 25.70
N LEU A 655 -44.71 1.93 24.81
CA LEU A 655 -45.39 3.20 24.55
C LEU A 655 -46.12 3.75 25.79
N LYS A 656 -46.78 2.89 26.58
CA LYS A 656 -47.42 3.29 27.85
C LYS A 656 -46.40 3.76 28.88
N MET A 657 -45.24 3.12 28.96
CA MET A 657 -44.16 3.54 29.86
C MET A 657 -43.67 4.95 29.51
N LEU A 658 -43.47 5.24 28.22
CA LEU A 658 -43.11 6.58 27.73
C LEU A 658 -44.24 7.60 27.94
N GLU A 659 -45.50 7.23 27.78
CA GLU A 659 -46.65 8.11 28.05
C GLU A 659 -46.74 8.52 29.54
N ASN A 660 -46.32 7.62 30.43
CA ASN A 660 -46.24 7.84 31.87
C ASN A 660 -45.00 8.64 32.31
N GLY A 661 -44.16 9.08 31.36
CA GLY A 661 -42.98 9.92 31.67
C GLY A 661 -41.74 9.15 32.13
N ASN A 662 -41.68 7.84 31.93
CA ASN A 662 -40.52 7.04 32.35
C ASN A 662 -39.30 7.27 31.45
N ASN A 663 -38.11 7.08 32.05
CA ASN A 663 -36.87 6.85 31.33
C ASN A 663 -36.85 5.38 30.87
N VAL A 664 -36.69 5.14 29.57
CA VAL A 664 -36.71 3.81 28.97
C VAL A 664 -35.38 3.52 28.28
N LEU A 665 -34.73 2.42 28.66
CA LEU A 665 -33.63 1.80 27.93
C LEU A 665 -34.18 0.65 27.10
N LEU A 666 -34.07 0.77 25.78
CA LEU A 666 -34.42 -0.26 24.82
C LEU A 666 -33.15 -0.88 24.23
N ILE A 667 -32.90 -2.15 24.56
CA ILE A 667 -31.91 -3.00 23.87
C ILE A 667 -32.69 -4.00 23.03
N PRO A 668 -32.96 -3.75 21.75
CA PRO A 668 -33.93 -4.56 21.02
C PRO A 668 -33.44 -6.01 20.80
N GLU A 669 -34.34 -6.99 20.91
CA GLU A 669 -34.10 -8.38 20.46
C GLU A 669 -33.76 -8.44 18.97
N LYS A 670 -34.48 -7.63 18.17
CA LYS A 670 -34.30 -7.46 16.74
C LYS A 670 -34.57 -6.02 16.37
N CYS A 671 -33.70 -5.46 15.54
CA CYS A 671 -33.89 -4.19 14.85
C CYS A 671 -33.62 -4.39 13.37
N GLU A 672 -34.31 -3.63 12.52
CA GLU A 672 -33.94 -3.57 11.10
C GLU A 672 -32.67 -2.71 10.96
N GLY A 673 -31.73 -3.18 10.14
CA GLY A 673 -30.43 -2.53 10.03
C GLY A 673 -29.35 -3.47 9.50
N ARG A 674 -28.10 -3.03 9.61
CA ARG A 674 -26.93 -3.77 9.13
C ARG A 674 -26.13 -4.33 10.30
N LYS A 675 -25.71 -5.59 10.22
CA LYS A 675 -24.72 -6.12 11.16
C LYS A 675 -23.43 -5.32 11.05
N THR A 676 -22.87 -4.96 12.18
CA THR A 676 -21.64 -4.17 12.22
C THR A 676 -20.44 -5.11 12.28
N HIS A 677 -19.26 -4.56 12.04
CA HIS A 677 -18.00 -5.27 12.16
C HIS A 677 -16.94 -4.32 12.67
N PHE A 678 -16.01 -4.82 13.49
CA PHE A 678 -14.90 -4.00 13.97
C PHE A 678 -14.02 -3.56 12.81
N ALA A 679 -13.62 -4.49 11.94
CA ALA A 679 -12.78 -4.14 10.80
C ALA A 679 -13.55 -3.27 9.81
N SER A 680 -12.90 -2.22 9.28
CA SER A 680 -13.50 -1.43 8.22
C SER A 680 -13.54 -2.23 6.92
N HIS A 681 -14.40 -1.76 6.01
CA HIS A 681 -14.58 -2.35 4.71
C HIS A 681 -13.25 -2.60 3.99
N PHE A 682 -13.13 -3.81 3.44
CA PHE A 682 -11.94 -4.27 2.72
C PHE A 682 -11.74 -3.48 1.42
N TRP A 683 -10.54 -2.95 1.20
CA TRP A 683 -10.09 -2.27 -0.02
C TRP A 683 -10.99 -1.10 -0.50
N ASN A 684 -12.09 -1.41 -1.18
CA ASN A 684 -13.04 -0.45 -1.73
C ASN A 684 -14.45 -1.08 -1.87
N PRO A 685 -15.50 -0.35 -1.45
CA PRO A 685 -16.90 -0.77 -1.59
C PRO A 685 -17.42 -1.02 -3.03
N ILE A 686 -16.83 -0.42 -4.08
CA ILE A 686 -17.29 -0.64 -5.47
C ILE A 686 -16.76 -1.97 -6.02
N MET A 687 -15.45 -2.21 -5.91
CA MET A 687 -14.84 -3.46 -6.39
C MET A 687 -15.26 -4.66 -5.53
N PHE A 688 -15.34 -4.47 -4.21
CA PHE A 688 -15.73 -5.49 -3.27
C PHE A 688 -17.06 -5.10 -2.60
N ASN A 689 -18.18 -5.22 -3.31
CA ASN A 689 -19.50 -4.90 -2.75
C ASN A 689 -19.95 -5.98 -1.73
N TRP A 690 -19.30 -5.99 -0.57
CA TRP A 690 -19.42 -7.01 0.47
C TRP A 690 -20.06 -6.42 1.71
N ASN A 691 -21.05 -7.13 2.25
CA ASN A 691 -21.62 -6.73 3.52
C ASN A 691 -20.66 -7.04 4.68
N PRO A 692 -20.59 -6.18 5.71
CA PRO A 692 -21.33 -4.93 5.85
C PRO A 692 -20.56 -3.76 5.23
N MET A 693 -21.22 -2.97 4.37
CA MET A 693 -20.66 -1.80 3.65
C MET A 693 -20.33 -0.61 4.59
N ILE A 694 -19.58 -0.85 5.66
CA ILE A 694 -19.27 0.08 6.76
C ILE A 694 -17.76 0.34 6.76
N VAL A 695 -17.36 1.61 6.73
CA VAL A 695 -15.94 2.02 6.66
C VAL A 695 -15.36 2.45 8.02
N GLY A 696 -16.18 2.45 9.08
CA GLY A 696 -15.73 2.60 10.46
C GLY A 696 -16.86 3.05 11.38
N THR A 697 -16.51 3.64 12.53
CA THR A 697 -17.48 4.10 13.53
C THR A 697 -17.07 5.46 14.07
N LEU A 698 -17.99 6.41 14.09
CA LEU A 698 -17.87 7.69 14.79
C LEU A 698 -18.56 7.57 16.15
N ILE A 699 -17.86 7.93 17.21
CA ILE A 699 -18.35 7.87 18.59
C ILE A 699 -18.37 9.29 19.16
N ASN A 700 -19.49 9.70 19.74
CA ASN A 700 -19.54 10.96 20.50
C ASN A 700 -18.91 10.75 21.90
N ALA A 701 -17.59 10.65 21.98
CA ALA A 701 -16.86 10.25 23.19
C ALA A 701 -17.11 11.16 24.41
N ASN A 702 -17.45 12.44 24.17
CA ASN A 702 -17.78 13.40 25.22
C ASN A 702 -19.22 13.27 25.75
N HIS A 703 -20.02 12.36 25.19
CA HIS A 703 -21.40 12.15 25.63
C HIS A 703 -21.41 11.55 27.05
N PRO A 704 -22.27 12.03 27.99
CA PRO A 704 -22.28 11.56 29.37
C PRO A 704 -22.51 10.06 29.55
N VAL A 705 -23.07 9.39 28.54
CA VAL A 705 -23.25 7.93 28.51
C VAL A 705 -21.94 7.16 28.63
N PHE A 706 -20.80 7.75 28.27
CA PHE A 706 -19.47 7.11 28.33
C PHE A 706 -18.71 7.39 29.64
N THR A 707 -19.36 8.01 30.65
CA THR A 707 -18.71 8.32 31.95
C THR A 707 -18.05 7.10 32.59
N ASP A 708 -18.67 5.92 32.49
CA ASP A 708 -18.14 4.67 33.03
C ASP A 708 -17.63 3.74 31.91
N PHE A 709 -17.34 4.27 30.71
CA PHE A 709 -16.81 3.52 29.57
C PHE A 709 -15.77 4.36 28.81
N PRO A 710 -14.46 4.26 29.19
CA PRO A 710 -13.40 5.06 28.59
C PRO A 710 -13.29 4.80 27.08
N THR A 711 -13.38 5.87 26.30
CA THR A 711 -13.48 5.77 24.85
C THR A 711 -13.02 7.05 24.14
N ASN A 712 -12.83 6.94 22.83
CA ASN A 712 -12.40 8.02 21.94
C ASN A 712 -13.40 8.20 20.80
N GLU A 713 -13.18 9.20 19.94
CA GLU A 713 -14.07 9.51 18.79
C GLU A 713 -14.12 8.40 17.72
N TYR A 714 -13.25 7.39 17.83
CA TYR A 714 -13.16 6.22 16.95
C TYR A 714 -13.11 4.91 17.74
N ALA A 715 -13.40 3.80 17.06
CA ALA A 715 -13.40 2.47 17.66
C ALA A 715 -11.96 1.92 17.85
N ASP A 716 -11.44 1.98 19.08
CA ASP A 716 -10.23 1.23 19.49
C ASP A 716 -10.62 -0.20 19.94
N TRP A 717 -9.65 -1.03 20.31
CA TRP A 717 -9.81 -2.49 20.46
C TRP A 717 -10.86 -2.95 21.49
N GLN A 718 -11.23 -2.13 22.47
CA GLN A 718 -12.35 -2.43 23.37
C GLN A 718 -13.70 -2.48 22.66
N TRP A 719 -13.82 -1.87 21.49
CA TRP A 719 -15.02 -1.95 20.66
C TRP A 719 -15.09 -3.23 19.85
N TRP A 720 -14.06 -4.08 19.84
CA TRP A 720 -14.00 -5.25 18.98
C TRP A 720 -15.17 -6.21 19.24
N ASP A 721 -15.44 -6.59 20.49
CA ASP A 721 -16.56 -7.47 20.81
C ASP A 721 -17.90 -6.77 20.61
N ILE A 722 -18.01 -5.49 20.95
CA ILE A 722 -19.24 -4.70 20.82
C ILE A 722 -19.66 -4.65 19.34
N LEU A 723 -18.76 -4.19 18.45
CA LEU A 723 -19.07 -3.99 17.05
C LEU A 723 -19.27 -5.31 16.30
N ASN A 724 -18.64 -6.41 16.71
CA ASN A 724 -18.88 -7.72 16.09
C ASN A 724 -20.22 -8.36 16.50
N HIS A 725 -20.91 -7.81 17.51
CA HIS A 725 -22.21 -8.30 17.99
C HIS A 725 -23.32 -7.24 17.92
N ALA A 726 -23.04 -6.06 17.37
CA ALA A 726 -24.00 -4.97 17.24
C ALA A 726 -24.74 -4.98 15.90
N THR A 727 -25.79 -4.17 15.81
CA THR A 727 -26.56 -3.92 14.59
C THR A 727 -26.79 -2.42 14.48
N ALA A 728 -26.43 -1.82 13.35
CA ALA A 728 -26.65 -0.41 13.10
C ALA A 728 -27.98 -0.21 12.37
N MET A 729 -28.92 0.49 13.01
CA MET A 729 -30.24 0.84 12.47
C MET A 729 -30.10 1.94 11.41
N ASP A 730 -30.92 1.87 10.36
CA ASP A 730 -30.98 2.94 9.34
C ASP A 730 -31.85 4.09 9.83
N LEU A 731 -31.21 5.20 10.20
CA LEU A 731 -31.85 6.45 10.61
C LEU A 731 -31.86 7.50 9.50
N THR A 732 -31.63 7.12 8.23
CA THR A 732 -31.55 8.07 7.10
C THR A 732 -32.82 8.91 6.96
N ALA A 733 -33.99 8.36 7.32
CA ALA A 733 -35.25 9.11 7.32
C ALA A 733 -35.39 10.10 8.50
N LEU A 734 -34.60 9.96 9.56
CA LEU A 734 -34.66 10.77 10.78
C LEU A 734 -33.56 11.84 10.76
N ASN A 735 -33.84 12.95 10.09
CA ASN A 735 -32.85 14.01 9.87
C ASN A 735 -32.44 14.77 11.14
N ASN A 736 -33.33 14.85 12.13
CA ASN A 736 -33.14 15.58 13.39
C ASN A 736 -32.35 14.80 14.45
N ILE A 737 -32.04 13.52 14.22
CA ILE A 737 -31.29 12.71 15.18
C ILE A 737 -29.85 12.60 14.73
N THR A 738 -28.95 12.91 15.66
CA THR A 738 -27.52 12.61 15.56
C THR A 738 -27.22 11.38 16.41
N PRO A 739 -26.73 10.27 15.82
CA PRO A 739 -26.37 9.09 16.59
C PRO A 739 -25.26 9.37 17.61
N ILE A 740 -25.31 8.69 18.75
CA ILE A 740 -24.25 8.72 19.78
C ILE A 740 -23.13 7.75 19.41
N ILE A 741 -23.49 6.58 18.87
CA ILE A 741 -22.58 5.59 18.28
C ILE A 741 -23.04 5.39 16.83
N GLN A 742 -22.29 5.94 15.88
CA GLN A 742 -22.63 5.93 14.47
C GLN A 742 -21.72 4.99 13.70
N SER A 743 -22.27 3.95 13.08
CA SER A 743 -21.52 3.24 12.03
C SER A 743 -21.48 4.10 10.78
N ILE A 744 -20.28 4.31 10.25
CA ILE A 744 -20.06 5.14 9.06
C ILE A 744 -20.28 4.25 7.84
N ASP A 745 -21.37 4.49 7.13
CA ASP A 745 -21.68 3.79 5.88
C ASP A 745 -20.65 4.12 4.80
N SER A 746 -20.57 3.26 3.78
CA SER A 746 -19.74 3.53 2.61
C SER A 746 -20.13 4.84 1.95
N TYR A 747 -19.14 5.55 1.40
CA TYR A 747 -19.33 6.79 0.64
C TYR A 747 -20.14 6.59 -0.66
N GLU A 748 -20.39 5.34 -1.06
CA GLU A 748 -21.30 5.00 -2.16
C GLU A 748 -22.76 5.29 -1.82
N THR A 749 -23.18 5.00 -0.59
CA THR A 749 -24.59 5.07 -0.16
C THR A 749 -24.84 6.15 0.89
N ASN A 750 -23.87 6.43 1.77
CA ASN A 750 -23.94 7.44 2.82
C ASN A 750 -25.19 7.38 3.71
N GLN A 751 -25.72 6.19 3.99
CA GLN A 751 -26.84 5.99 4.92
C GLN A 751 -26.44 6.40 6.34
N LYS A 752 -27.39 6.96 7.09
CA LYS A 752 -27.19 7.32 8.49
C LYS A 752 -27.40 6.07 9.36
N LEU A 753 -26.33 5.35 9.71
CA LEU A 753 -26.42 4.10 10.45
C LEU A 753 -26.08 4.27 11.94
N SER A 754 -27.00 3.91 12.84
CA SER A 754 -26.89 4.14 14.29
C SER A 754 -26.88 2.86 15.10
N ILE A 755 -25.89 2.67 15.96
CA ILE A 755 -25.90 1.64 17.01
C ILE A 755 -26.60 2.17 18.26
N ALA A 756 -26.44 3.47 18.58
CA ALA A 756 -27.08 4.09 19.73
C ALA A 756 -27.55 5.52 19.46
N PHE A 757 -28.73 5.86 19.94
CA PHE A 757 -29.30 7.21 19.90
C PHE A 757 -30.28 7.42 21.06
N GLU A 758 -30.64 8.67 21.31
CA GLU A 758 -31.62 9.04 22.34
C GLU A 758 -32.62 10.07 21.82
N ALA A 759 -33.83 10.08 22.39
CA ALA A 759 -34.86 11.06 22.07
C ALA A 759 -35.90 11.20 23.19
N LYS A 760 -36.56 12.36 23.24
CA LYS A 760 -37.84 12.52 23.94
C LYS A 760 -38.93 11.87 23.10
N VAL A 761 -39.75 11.03 23.73
CA VAL A 761 -40.89 10.37 23.08
C VAL A 761 -42.07 10.42 24.03
N ARG A 762 -43.18 11.02 23.59
CA ARG A 762 -44.34 11.33 24.44
C ARG A 762 -43.91 12.18 25.64
N LYS A 763 -44.28 11.79 26.87
CA LYS A 763 -43.88 12.49 28.10
C LYS A 763 -42.52 12.01 28.65
N GLY A 764 -41.99 10.90 28.12
CA GLY A 764 -40.82 10.21 28.62
C GLY A 764 -39.57 10.40 27.74
N LYS A 765 -38.54 9.64 28.07
CA LYS A 765 -37.22 9.67 27.42
C LYS A 765 -36.82 8.26 27.02
N LEU A 766 -36.31 8.10 25.79
CA LEU A 766 -35.92 6.83 25.21
C LEU A 766 -34.43 6.84 24.88
N PHE A 767 -33.71 5.81 25.34
CA PHE A 767 -32.37 5.48 24.89
C PHE A 767 -32.42 4.14 24.17
N VAL A 768 -31.88 4.07 22.95
CA VAL A 768 -31.80 2.82 22.17
C VAL A 768 -30.34 2.41 22.05
N LEU A 769 -30.04 1.14 22.34
CA LEU A 769 -28.72 0.53 22.18
C LEU A 769 -28.84 -0.82 21.47
N CYS A 770 -28.37 -0.91 20.23
CA CYS A 770 -28.48 -2.11 19.40
C CYS A 770 -27.26 -3.03 19.50
N VAL A 771 -27.06 -3.61 20.69
CA VAL A 771 -26.03 -4.62 20.98
C VAL A 771 -26.67 -5.93 21.41
N ASP A 772 -25.89 -7.01 21.41
CA ASP A 772 -26.27 -8.29 22.02
C ASP A 772 -25.93 -8.29 23.52
N PRO A 773 -26.89 -8.32 24.46
CA PRO A 773 -26.63 -8.34 25.89
C PRO A 773 -26.56 -9.76 26.49
N GLU A 774 -26.72 -10.83 25.70
CA GLU A 774 -26.93 -12.19 26.21
C GLU A 774 -25.83 -13.17 25.78
N SER A 775 -25.49 -13.22 24.49
CA SER A 775 -24.62 -14.30 23.97
C SER A 775 -23.21 -14.19 24.54
N ASP A 776 -22.71 -15.23 25.22
CA ASP A 776 -21.34 -15.28 25.79
C ASP A 776 -20.95 -14.02 26.58
N ILE A 777 -21.92 -13.40 27.27
CA ILE A 777 -21.74 -12.08 27.86
C ILE A 777 -20.64 -12.06 28.94
N ASP A 778 -20.43 -13.17 29.63
CA ASP A 778 -19.41 -13.29 30.68
C ASP A 778 -17.98 -13.06 30.17
N ASN A 779 -17.71 -13.39 28.89
CA ASN A 779 -16.42 -13.18 28.23
C ASN A 779 -16.34 -11.83 27.49
N ARG A 780 -17.46 -11.11 27.33
CA ARG A 780 -17.54 -9.83 26.61
C ARG A 780 -17.53 -8.64 27.56
N LEU A 781 -16.38 -8.46 28.21
CA LEU A 781 -16.21 -7.47 29.29
C LEU A 781 -16.51 -6.02 28.85
N ALA A 782 -16.11 -5.62 27.64
CA ALA A 782 -16.39 -4.28 27.16
C ALA A 782 -17.89 -4.08 26.86
N THR A 783 -18.56 -5.06 26.24
CA THR A 783 -20.03 -4.99 26.09
C THR A 783 -20.73 -4.87 27.45
N ARG A 784 -20.33 -5.68 28.45
CA ARG A 784 -20.87 -5.60 29.81
C ARG A 784 -20.69 -4.21 30.42
N GLN A 785 -19.50 -3.64 30.27
CA GLN A 785 -19.21 -2.32 30.82
C GLN A 785 -20.00 -1.22 30.09
N LEU A 786 -20.12 -1.29 28.75
CA LEU A 786 -20.92 -0.33 28.00
C LEU A 786 -22.39 -0.35 28.44
N ILE A 787 -22.99 -1.54 28.61
CA ILE A 787 -24.36 -1.66 29.11
C ILE A 787 -24.48 -1.03 30.50
N THR A 788 -23.55 -1.30 31.42
CA THR A 788 -23.55 -0.68 32.76
C THR A 788 -23.45 0.84 32.70
N SER A 789 -22.59 1.39 31.83
CA SER A 789 -22.45 2.83 31.65
C SER A 789 -23.75 3.46 31.12
N VAL A 790 -24.41 2.78 30.19
CA VAL A 790 -25.71 3.19 29.64
C VAL A 790 -26.81 3.13 30.71
N GLU A 791 -26.90 2.05 31.49
CA GLU A 791 -27.88 1.93 32.58
C GLU A 791 -27.71 3.04 33.62
N LYS A 792 -26.47 3.34 34.04
CA LYS A 792 -26.17 4.44 34.96
C LYS A 792 -26.57 5.79 34.39
N TYR A 793 -26.31 6.03 33.10
CA TYR A 793 -26.69 7.26 32.43
C TYR A 793 -28.21 7.43 32.41
N VAL A 794 -28.95 6.44 31.92
CA VAL A 794 -30.43 6.47 31.81
C VAL A 794 -31.12 6.58 33.17
N ALA A 795 -30.51 6.02 34.22
CA ALA A 795 -30.99 6.12 35.60
C ALA A 795 -30.69 7.47 36.28
N SER A 796 -29.91 8.36 35.64
CA SER A 796 -29.45 9.62 36.23
C SER A 796 -30.16 10.85 35.64
N ASP A 797 -30.08 11.97 36.35
CA ASP A 797 -30.59 13.27 35.87
C ASP A 797 -29.84 13.80 34.64
N ARG A 798 -28.69 13.21 34.30
CA ARG A 798 -27.93 13.56 33.10
C ARG A 798 -28.59 13.05 31.82
N PHE A 799 -29.50 12.08 31.91
CA PHE A 799 -30.26 11.61 30.76
C PHE A 799 -31.31 12.66 30.37
N ASP A 800 -30.90 13.56 29.48
CA ASP A 800 -31.74 14.64 28.97
C ASP A 800 -31.62 14.77 27.44
N PRO A 801 -32.25 13.87 26.68
CA PRO A 801 -32.26 13.91 25.22
C PRO A 801 -32.74 15.26 24.71
N ARG A 802 -32.07 15.83 23.70
CA ARG A 802 -32.45 17.12 23.12
C ARG A 802 -33.55 16.98 22.07
N ASP A 803 -33.43 15.95 21.24
CA ASP A 803 -34.31 15.75 20.11
C ASP A 803 -35.61 15.06 20.52
N THR A 804 -36.69 15.36 19.80
CA THR A 804 -38.01 14.78 20.04
C THR A 804 -38.43 13.98 18.81
N LEU A 805 -38.93 12.76 19.04
CA LEU A 805 -39.45 11.88 18.00
C LEU A 805 -40.89 11.49 18.29
N GLN A 806 -41.68 11.38 17.23
CA GLN A 806 -43.03 10.86 17.26
C GLN A 806 -43.00 9.33 17.36
N SER A 807 -44.02 8.73 17.97
CA SER A 807 -44.08 7.26 18.12
C SER A 807 -44.01 6.53 16.77
N TYR A 808 -44.67 7.06 15.73
CA TYR A 808 -44.65 6.43 14.40
C TYR A 808 -43.26 6.46 13.74
N GLU A 809 -42.41 7.44 14.08
CA GLU A 809 -41.04 7.56 13.55
C GLU A 809 -40.16 6.45 14.13
N ILE A 810 -40.34 6.13 15.42
CA ILE A 810 -39.65 5.01 16.07
C ILE A 810 -40.24 3.67 15.62
N GLU A 811 -41.56 3.55 15.52
CA GLU A 811 -42.24 2.33 15.06
C GLU A 811 -41.74 1.88 13.70
N ALA A 812 -41.44 2.81 12.78
CA ALA A 812 -40.90 2.52 11.47
C ALA A 812 -39.51 1.85 11.50
N LEU A 813 -38.78 1.92 12.62
CA LEU A 813 -37.45 1.32 12.78
C LEU A 813 -37.51 -0.14 13.28
N PHE A 814 -38.69 -0.62 13.67
CA PHE A 814 -38.89 -1.98 14.19
C PHE A 814 -39.86 -2.75 13.29
N PRO A 815 -39.67 -4.07 13.12
CA PRO A 815 -40.60 -4.87 12.33
C PRO A 815 -42.03 -4.73 12.86
N THR A 816 -42.96 -4.33 11.99
CA THR A 816 -44.38 -4.20 12.37
C THR A 816 -44.88 -5.48 13.01
N ILE A 817 -45.62 -5.35 14.12
CA ILE A 817 -46.45 -6.41 14.68
C ILE A 817 -47.21 -7.04 13.52
N SER A 818 -47.00 -8.33 13.30
CA SER A 818 -47.76 -9.08 12.32
C SER A 818 -49.25 -9.01 12.70
N ILE A 819 -49.99 -8.06 12.13
CA ILE A 819 -51.42 -8.21 12.01
C ILE A 819 -51.60 -9.43 11.13
N SER A 820 -52.20 -10.46 11.72
CA SER A 820 -52.45 -11.77 11.14
C SER A 820 -52.78 -11.69 9.65
N LYS A 821 -52.22 -12.61 8.86
CA LYS A 821 -52.68 -12.98 7.51
C LYS A 821 -54.21 -13.06 7.45
N LYS A 822 -54.88 -11.95 7.10
CA LYS A 822 -56.29 -11.91 6.67
C LYS A 822 -56.63 -10.56 6.05
N GLN A 823 -55.94 -10.22 4.95
CA GLN A 823 -56.49 -9.40 3.84
C GLN A 823 -55.45 -9.28 2.71
N LYS A 824 -55.14 -10.41 2.06
CA LYS A 824 -54.75 -10.37 0.64
C LYS A 824 -56.05 -10.16 -0.15
N GLY A 825 -56.46 -8.91 -0.35
CA GLY A 825 -57.72 -8.61 -1.02
C GLY A 825 -58.01 -7.16 -1.37
N SER A 826 -57.05 -6.23 -1.25
CA SER A 826 -57.30 -4.82 -1.60
C SER A 826 -56.22 -4.13 -2.44
N GLN A 827 -55.20 -4.86 -2.92
CA GLN A 827 -54.19 -4.28 -3.83
C GLN A 827 -54.72 -3.99 -5.24
N THR A 828 -55.90 -4.48 -5.61
CA THR A 828 -56.52 -4.20 -6.92
C THR A 828 -57.29 -2.89 -6.97
N ALA A 829 -57.64 -2.28 -5.83
CA ALA A 829 -58.42 -1.04 -5.79
C ALA A 829 -57.56 0.24 -5.85
N ILE A 830 -56.27 0.15 -5.48
CA ILE A 830 -55.36 1.32 -5.46
C ILE A 830 -54.68 1.52 -6.82
N GLN A 831 -54.53 0.48 -7.63
CA GLN A 831 -54.00 0.60 -9.00
C GLN A 831 -55.00 1.20 -10.01
N GLN A 832 -56.31 1.24 -9.72
CA GLN A 832 -57.31 1.87 -10.60
C GLN A 832 -57.58 3.36 -10.28
N LEU A 833 -57.00 3.92 -9.22
CA LEU A 833 -57.19 5.33 -8.84
C LEU A 833 -56.00 6.24 -9.20
N LEU A 834 -54.93 5.68 -9.78
CA LEU A 834 -53.71 6.44 -10.07
C LEU A 834 -53.43 6.75 -11.55
N ASN A 835 -54.27 6.34 -12.51
CA ASN A 835 -54.06 6.60 -13.95
C ASN A 835 -52.57 6.66 -14.36
N LYS A 836 -51.82 5.63 -13.96
CA LYS A 836 -50.42 5.38 -14.30
C LYS A 836 -50.30 3.94 -14.76
#